data_AF-A0A8H6PYQ2-F1
#
_entry.id   AF-A0A8H6PYQ2-F1
#
_cell.length_a   1.000
_cell.length_b   1.000
_cell.length_c   1.000
_cell.angle_alpha   90.00
_cell.angle_beta   90.00
_cell.angle_gamma   90.00
#
_symmetry.space_group_name_H-M   'P 1'
#
loop_
_entity.id
_entity.type
_entity.pdbx_description
1 polymer ?
#
loop_
_entity_poly.entity_id
_entity_poly.type
_entity_poly.pdbx_seq_one_letter_code
_entity_poly.pdbx_strand_id
1 'polypeptide(L)'
;MTSNNQSSPWEAVASGTTAAILANIIIYPLDTVKTRLQVQVHSRSKCTEPKEDKSRSPPPIHTSYDNVLDAVSHVVQEEGISGLYRGLSSSILSTASMNFAYFYWSTKARTVYQHFLETYKIPDSNGIVKELLLGAVGGAMAQICTNPIAVIVTRQQTCRGADEAKSILGVLKDIVRSEDGWTGLWRGLKVNLILVVNPMITYSLYQWLRGILLRFRKPLGFADVFLLGALSKVAATVVTHPLIVSKTMLQSKPPACRDGRAFRGFTEVLLFIIQYEGLRRLYKGLAPQIVKGFLVQGLMMMLKERTELFLRHVMLSYNKRLLVSGRGLGFHRTICCKEMCSINAGYAGVETETPGVPDGRADRLRALAYRSEVQLQDTGMDLYPQRTPTAVYSTISKLLANNMSSTASNTPFADPLWLNRPYSPYYTASHRRLQREVREYVDTHIAPFCEEWEQHGSVPVEVQTRHAELGYTAVAAFPLAKDYLHGQRLPGDIDPREWDGFHDLIVIDELARCGYLGIVWALGCGNSIGGPPVINFGNEAQKRRFLPDILTGKARFCLGVTEPDAGSDVAGITTTAERKGDVYIVNGAKKWITNGIFADYCTAAVRTGGEGIQGISALVIPMKAPGVTCRKIRNSGVEASGSTYIEFDQVKVPVANLLGQENHGFPIIMNNFNHERLWLACTSLRMARVCAEDAYNHAIRRETFGKKLIENQVIRAKFSAMGRSLDSAYAWMEQLVYMSEMARKDGRDIAMGGLFANLKVLAGRTLEMVNREAQQVLGGLGYSKNGRGARIEQISRDVRVMVVGGGSEEILSDLAVNQEIKAMARKAQSKL
;
A
#
# COMPACT_ATOMS: atom_id res chain seq x y z
N MET A 1 7.03 5.84 -10.87
CA MET A 1 7.52 5.71 -9.49
C MET A 1 6.36 5.24 -8.63
N THR A 2 6.30 3.94 -8.39
CA THR A 2 5.19 3.20 -7.79
C THR A 2 5.30 3.18 -6.27
N SER A 3 4.28 3.68 -5.58
CA SER A 3 4.10 3.51 -4.13
C SER A 3 3.46 2.16 -3.84
N ASN A 4 4.27 1.11 -3.73
CA ASN A 4 3.98 -0.11 -2.99
C ASN A 4 5.33 -0.72 -2.65
N ASN A 5 5.95 -0.18 -1.59
CA ASN A 5 7.23 -0.64 -1.06
C ASN A 5 7.51 0.16 0.21
N GLN A 6 6.73 -0.08 1.27
CA GLN A 6 7.24 0.27 2.59
C GLN A 6 8.21 -0.84 2.98
N SER A 7 9.50 -0.51 2.86
CA SER A 7 10.58 -1.28 3.47
C SER A 7 10.26 -1.54 4.94
N SER A 8 10.61 -2.71 5.44
CA SER A 8 10.60 -2.95 6.89
C SER A 8 11.34 -1.78 7.58
N PRO A 9 10.91 -1.27 8.74
CA PRO A 9 11.59 -0.17 9.42
C PRO A 9 13.11 -0.41 9.55
N TRP A 10 13.52 -1.67 9.70
CA TRP A 10 14.92 -2.09 9.72
C TRP A 10 15.64 -1.97 8.38
N GLU A 11 14.97 -2.25 7.26
CA GLU A 11 15.52 -2.08 5.91
C GLU A 11 15.68 -0.59 5.55
N ALA A 12 14.74 0.25 6.00
CA ALA A 12 14.84 1.70 5.85
C ALA A 12 16.03 2.27 6.65
N VAL A 13 16.30 1.75 7.84
CA VAL A 13 17.46 2.14 8.67
C VAL A 13 18.77 1.63 8.08
N ALA A 14 18.81 0.38 7.63
CA ALA A 14 20.00 -0.22 7.01
C ALA A 14 20.39 0.51 5.72
N SER A 15 19.41 0.81 4.86
CA SER A 15 19.62 1.59 3.63
C SER A 15 20.01 3.03 3.91
N GLY A 16 19.33 3.71 4.84
CA GLY A 16 19.70 5.07 5.26
C GLY A 16 21.11 5.15 5.84
N THR A 17 21.50 4.16 6.66
CA THR A 17 22.83 4.10 7.28
C THR A 17 23.92 3.83 6.25
N THR A 18 23.68 2.91 5.32
CA THR A 18 24.62 2.58 4.25
C THR A 18 24.85 3.78 3.32
N ALA A 19 23.77 4.47 2.93
CA ALA A 19 23.85 5.68 2.12
C ALA A 19 24.61 6.80 2.85
N ALA A 20 24.39 6.97 4.15
CA ALA A 20 25.11 7.96 4.97
C ALA A 20 26.60 7.63 5.10
N ILE A 21 26.97 6.35 5.23
CA ILE A 21 28.38 5.92 5.26
C ILE A 21 29.07 6.21 3.93
N LEU A 22 28.44 5.84 2.80
CA LEU A 22 29.00 6.10 1.46
C LEU A 22 29.16 7.60 1.20
N ALA A 23 28.15 8.40 1.58
CA ALA A 23 28.23 9.84 1.46
C ALA A 23 29.34 10.44 2.35
N ASN A 24 29.50 9.92 3.57
CA ASN A 24 30.56 10.34 4.47
C ASN A 24 31.95 10.03 3.91
N ILE A 25 32.16 8.85 3.31
CA ILE A 25 33.43 8.48 2.66
C ILE A 25 33.79 9.47 1.56
N ILE A 26 32.86 9.78 0.66
CA ILE A 26 33.10 10.67 -0.49
C ILE A 26 33.43 12.09 -0.03
N ILE A 27 32.76 12.56 1.03
CA ILE A 27 32.85 13.96 1.48
C ILE A 27 33.88 14.13 2.62
N TYR A 28 34.49 13.03 3.09
CA TYR A 28 35.39 13.03 4.23
C TYR A 28 36.58 13.99 4.13
N PRO A 29 37.24 14.18 2.95
CA PRO A 29 38.32 15.16 2.82
C PRO A 29 37.91 16.59 3.24
N LEU A 30 36.67 16.99 2.91
CA LEU A 30 36.13 18.29 3.32
C LEU A 30 35.91 18.37 4.83
N ASP A 31 35.59 17.25 5.49
CA ASP A 31 35.41 17.21 6.94
C ASP A 31 36.76 17.38 7.67
N THR A 32 37.81 16.70 7.21
CA THR A 32 39.17 16.86 7.75
C THR A 32 39.66 18.30 7.63
N VAL A 33 39.53 18.89 6.44
CA VAL A 33 39.96 20.29 6.18
C VAL A 33 39.16 21.28 7.02
N LYS A 34 37.84 21.12 7.05
CA LYS A 34 36.95 21.95 7.88
C LYS A 34 37.34 21.86 9.35
N THR A 35 37.54 20.66 9.89
CA THR A 35 37.91 20.46 11.30
C THR A 35 39.26 21.12 11.62
N ARG A 36 40.27 21.01 10.74
CA ARG A 36 41.57 21.68 10.92
C ARG A 36 41.47 23.21 10.90
N LEU A 37 40.71 23.76 9.95
CA LEU A 37 40.41 25.19 9.87
C LEU A 37 39.68 25.72 11.12
N GLN A 38 38.83 24.89 11.73
CA GLN A 38 38.08 25.25 12.95
C GLN A 38 38.95 25.28 14.21
N VAL A 39 40.02 24.49 14.26
CA VAL A 39 40.91 24.41 15.43
C VAL A 39 42.09 25.36 15.34
N GLN A 40 42.47 25.77 14.13
CA GLN A 40 43.52 26.76 13.90
C GLN A 40 43.23 28.08 14.62
N VAL A 41 44.24 28.62 15.30
CA VAL A 41 44.22 29.92 15.97
C VAL A 41 45.12 30.88 15.22
N HIS A 42 44.61 32.05 14.81
CA HIS A 42 45.42 33.12 14.22
C HIS A 42 45.72 34.18 15.27
N SER A 43 47.00 34.43 15.56
CA SER A 43 47.37 35.49 16.50
C SER A 43 47.18 36.87 15.88
N ARG A 44 46.44 37.76 16.55
CA ARG A 44 46.36 39.19 16.18
C ARG A 44 46.98 40.15 17.22
N SER A 45 47.49 39.67 18.36
CA SER A 45 48.25 40.49 19.32
C SER A 45 48.88 39.61 20.42
N LYS A 46 50.20 39.74 20.60
CA LYS A 46 51.04 39.32 21.75
C LYS A 46 50.53 38.15 22.62
N CYS A 47 50.93 36.92 22.27
CA CYS A 47 51.31 35.96 23.30
C CYS A 47 52.78 36.27 23.63
N THR A 48 53.04 36.79 24.81
CA THR A 48 54.40 36.97 25.36
C THR A 48 55.18 35.67 25.22
N GLU A 49 56.34 35.76 24.58
CA GLU A 49 57.35 34.72 24.48
C GLU A 49 57.69 34.18 25.88
N PRO A 50 57.74 32.84 26.07
CA PRO A 50 58.55 32.28 27.14
C PRO A 50 60.03 32.55 26.81
N LYS A 51 60.80 32.99 27.82
CA LYS A 51 62.25 33.24 27.73
C LYS A 51 62.97 32.07 27.02
N GLU A 52 63.84 32.43 26.09
CA GLU A 52 64.78 31.55 25.39
C GLU A 52 65.51 30.60 26.36
N ASP A 53 65.46 29.30 26.04
CA ASP A 53 66.45 28.32 26.48
C ASP A 53 67.12 27.74 25.22
N LYS A 54 68.40 28.07 25.00
CA LYS A 54 69.17 27.87 23.76
C LYS A 54 69.66 26.43 23.55
N SER A 55 68.81 25.41 23.71
CA SER A 55 69.24 24.01 23.57
C SER A 55 68.28 23.07 22.84
N ARG A 56 67.24 23.55 22.14
CA ARG A 56 66.36 22.70 21.33
C ARG A 56 66.17 23.21 19.91
N SER A 57 66.11 22.26 18.99
CA SER A 57 65.84 22.37 17.56
C SER A 57 64.70 23.34 17.23
N PRO A 58 64.71 23.96 16.02
CA PRO A 58 63.77 25.04 15.68
C PRO A 58 62.31 24.55 15.79
N PRO A 59 61.37 25.41 16.23
CA PRO A 59 59.97 25.03 16.33
C PRO A 59 59.39 24.81 14.93
N PRO A 60 58.44 23.87 14.76
CA PRO A 60 57.83 23.61 13.47
C PRO A 60 57.02 24.82 13.02
N ILE A 61 57.19 25.19 11.74
CA ILE A 61 56.50 26.27 11.05
C ILE A 61 54.99 26.17 11.32
N HIS A 62 54.40 27.21 11.91
CA HIS A 62 52.95 27.32 12.08
C HIS A 62 52.30 27.47 10.69
N THR A 63 51.95 26.37 10.04
CA THR A 63 51.17 26.40 8.80
C THR A 63 49.75 26.91 9.11
N SER A 64 49.53 28.16 8.73
CA SER A 64 48.24 28.85 8.76
C SER A 64 47.58 28.64 7.41
N TYR A 65 46.39 28.03 7.38
CA TYR A 65 45.62 27.90 6.14
C TYR A 65 44.80 29.16 5.87
N ASP A 66 44.94 29.73 4.68
CA ASP A 66 44.20 30.93 4.29
C ASP A 66 42.83 30.59 3.67
N ASN A 67 42.76 29.49 2.94
CA ASN A 67 41.55 29.05 2.25
C ASN A 67 41.45 27.52 2.17
N VAL A 68 40.32 27.02 1.65
CA VAL A 68 40.03 25.57 1.60
C VAL A 68 40.98 24.84 0.65
N LEU A 69 41.32 25.44 -0.50
CA LEU A 69 42.20 24.82 -1.50
C LEU A 69 43.64 24.77 -1.00
N ASP A 70 44.06 25.83 -0.32
CA ASP A 70 45.34 25.96 0.35
C ASP A 70 45.48 24.91 1.47
N ALA A 71 44.45 24.73 2.31
CA ALA A 71 44.41 23.67 3.31
C ALA A 71 44.49 22.26 2.69
N VAL A 72 43.78 21.99 1.60
CA VAL A 72 43.86 20.69 0.90
C VAL A 72 45.27 20.47 0.37
N SER A 73 45.84 21.47 -0.30
CA SER A 73 47.19 21.41 -0.89
C SER A 73 48.24 21.12 0.18
N HIS A 74 48.24 21.86 1.28
CA HIS A 74 49.17 21.65 2.39
C HIS A 74 49.04 20.27 3.03
N VAL A 75 47.83 19.77 3.25
CA VAL A 75 47.64 18.42 3.83
C VAL A 75 48.17 17.34 2.88
N VAL A 76 47.95 17.48 1.58
CA VAL A 76 48.45 16.53 0.59
C VAL A 76 49.98 16.60 0.47
N GLN A 77 50.58 17.79 0.56
CA GLN A 77 52.03 17.97 0.50
C GLN A 77 52.75 17.44 1.76
N GLU A 78 52.19 17.67 2.95
CA GLU A 78 52.81 17.26 4.22
C GLU A 78 52.53 15.79 4.60
N GLU A 79 51.32 15.30 4.31
CA GLU A 79 50.84 14.00 4.82
C GLU A 79 50.40 13.03 3.70
N GLY A 80 50.45 13.46 2.44
CA GLY A 80 49.90 12.71 1.32
C GLY A 80 48.37 12.67 1.29
N ILE A 81 47.82 11.99 0.28
CA ILE A 81 46.37 11.82 0.10
C ILE A 81 45.73 11.09 1.30
N SER A 82 46.49 10.20 1.96
CA SER A 82 46.02 9.48 3.15
C SER A 82 45.76 10.41 4.35
N GLY A 83 46.43 11.56 4.43
CA GLY A 83 46.19 12.59 5.44
C GLY A 83 44.76 13.15 5.41
N LEU A 84 44.18 13.31 4.22
CA LEU A 84 42.80 13.78 4.04
C LEU A 84 41.75 12.78 4.58
N TYR A 85 42.12 11.50 4.67
CA TYR A 85 41.25 10.41 5.14
C TYR A 85 41.57 9.93 6.57
N ARG A 86 42.38 10.69 7.31
CA ARG A 86 42.74 10.35 8.69
C ARG A 86 41.51 10.35 9.61
N GLY A 87 41.30 9.24 10.30
CA GLY A 87 40.15 9.03 11.19
C GLY A 87 38.86 8.58 10.49
N LEU A 88 38.90 8.26 9.18
CA LEU A 88 37.74 7.81 8.42
C LEU A 88 37.05 6.59 9.06
N SER A 89 37.81 5.60 9.51
CA SER A 89 37.25 4.38 10.15
C SER A 89 36.44 4.71 11.40
N SER A 90 36.95 5.59 12.25
CA SER A 90 36.24 6.11 13.43
C SER A 90 35.01 6.92 13.06
N SER A 91 35.07 7.67 11.96
CA SER A 91 33.95 8.47 11.46
C SER A 91 32.83 7.61 10.87
N ILE A 92 33.18 6.53 10.16
CA ILE A 92 32.23 5.52 9.70
C ILE A 92 31.55 4.87 10.91
N LEU A 93 32.31 4.45 11.91
CA LEU A 93 31.77 3.89 13.15
C LEU A 93 30.86 4.89 13.88
N SER A 94 31.25 6.16 13.96
CA SER A 94 30.44 7.23 14.53
C SER A 94 29.14 7.44 13.77
N THR A 95 29.18 7.40 12.43
CA THR A 95 28.01 7.61 11.57
C THR A 95 27.02 6.46 11.69
N ALA A 96 27.53 5.21 11.67
CA ALA A 96 26.72 4.02 11.88
C ALA A 96 26.04 4.02 13.27
N SER A 97 26.84 4.31 14.31
CA SER A 97 26.36 4.36 15.69
C SER A 97 25.30 5.44 15.89
N MET A 98 25.51 6.63 15.30
CA MET A 98 24.56 7.74 15.38
C MET A 98 23.23 7.42 14.72
N ASN A 99 23.24 6.87 13.50
CA ASN A 99 22.01 6.53 12.80
C ASN A 99 21.21 5.44 13.53
N PHE A 100 21.88 4.42 14.04
CA PHE A 100 21.25 3.36 14.84
C PHE A 100 20.69 3.91 16.15
N ALA A 101 21.49 4.64 16.93
CA ALA A 101 21.06 5.21 18.21
C ALA A 101 19.89 6.19 18.03
N TYR A 102 19.94 7.05 17.01
CA TYR A 102 18.85 7.97 16.69
C TYR A 102 17.55 7.23 16.38
N PHE A 103 17.60 6.19 15.55
CA PHE A 103 16.40 5.40 15.24
C PHE A 103 15.83 4.69 16.47
N TYR A 104 16.69 4.03 17.26
CA TYR A 104 16.29 3.35 18.47
C TYR A 104 15.63 4.30 19.47
N TRP A 105 16.30 5.41 19.79
CA TRP A 105 15.81 6.37 20.79
C TRP A 105 14.60 7.16 20.30
N SER A 106 14.53 7.53 19.02
CA SER A 106 13.33 8.21 18.48
C SER A 106 12.13 7.27 18.41
N THR A 107 12.33 5.97 18.17
CA THR A 107 11.25 4.96 18.25
C THR A 107 10.77 4.80 19.69
N LYS A 108 11.68 4.63 20.65
CA LYS A 108 11.34 4.55 22.07
C LYS A 108 10.64 5.81 22.59
N ALA A 109 11.09 7.00 22.20
CA ALA A 109 10.45 8.25 22.57
C ALA A 109 8.99 8.32 22.08
N ARG A 110 8.72 7.88 20.84
CA ARG A 110 7.36 7.78 20.30
C ARG A 110 6.51 6.77 21.06
N THR A 111 7.05 5.60 21.38
CA THR A 111 6.32 4.57 22.15
C THR A 111 5.97 5.06 23.55
N VAL A 112 6.90 5.71 24.25
CA VAL A 112 6.65 6.27 25.59
C VAL A 112 5.59 7.37 25.53
N TYR A 113 5.66 8.23 24.51
CA TYR A 113 4.67 9.28 24.30
C TYR A 113 3.27 8.70 24.00
N GLN A 114 3.16 7.69 23.15
CA GLN A 114 1.89 6.98 22.88
C GLN A 114 1.32 6.34 24.14
N HIS A 115 2.16 5.63 24.91
CA HIS A 115 1.74 5.01 26.16
C HIS A 115 1.26 6.05 27.19
N PHE A 116 1.91 7.21 27.25
CA PHE A 116 1.47 8.32 28.10
C PHE A 116 0.10 8.85 27.67
N LEU A 117 -0.13 9.08 26.37
CA LEU A 117 -1.44 9.53 25.87
C LEU A 117 -2.56 8.53 26.17
N GLU A 118 -2.30 7.24 25.98
CA GLU A 118 -3.25 6.17 26.30
C GLU A 118 -3.55 6.11 27.80
N THR A 119 -2.53 6.25 28.65
CA THR A 119 -2.68 6.22 30.11
C THR A 119 -3.53 7.39 30.63
N TYR A 120 -3.37 8.58 30.05
CA TYR A 120 -4.07 9.80 30.50
C TYR A 120 -5.30 10.16 29.64
N LYS A 121 -5.70 9.30 28.69
CA LYS A 121 -6.83 9.52 27.75
C LYS A 121 -6.80 10.88 27.06
N ILE A 122 -5.61 11.38 26.73
CA ILE A 122 -5.43 12.67 26.07
C ILE A 122 -5.56 12.46 24.55
N PRO A 123 -6.39 13.22 23.82
CA PRO A 123 -6.48 13.13 22.37
C PRO A 123 -5.12 13.40 21.72
N ASP A 124 -4.65 12.50 20.85
CA ASP A 124 -3.39 12.72 20.14
C ASP A 124 -3.55 13.85 19.12
N SER A 125 -2.81 14.94 19.31
CA SER A 125 -2.74 16.00 18.31
C SER A 125 -1.80 15.58 17.17
N ASN A 126 -2.29 15.58 15.93
CA ASN A 126 -1.49 15.33 14.73
C ASN A 126 -0.70 16.59 14.33
N GLY A 127 0.09 17.13 15.25
CA GLY A 127 0.89 18.33 15.06
C GLY A 127 2.30 18.02 14.55
N ILE A 128 2.76 18.77 13.55
CA ILE A 128 4.14 18.66 13.04
C ILE A 128 5.19 19.03 14.13
N VAL A 129 4.82 19.95 15.03
CA VAL A 129 5.67 20.36 16.16
C VAL A 129 5.95 19.18 17.11
N LYS A 130 4.96 18.30 17.33
CA LYS A 130 5.11 17.07 18.13
C LYS A 130 6.18 16.16 17.53
N GLU A 131 6.10 15.88 16.23
CA GLU A 131 7.07 15.00 15.56
C GLU A 131 8.49 15.58 15.59
N LEU A 132 8.64 16.91 15.47
CA LEU A 132 9.92 17.59 15.61
C LEU A 132 10.51 17.47 17.03
N LEU A 133 9.68 17.64 18.06
CA LEU A 133 10.10 17.50 19.46
C LEU A 133 10.50 16.06 19.80
N LEU A 134 9.71 15.07 19.38
CA LEU A 134 10.03 13.65 19.59
C LEU A 134 11.31 13.25 18.84
N GLY A 135 11.52 13.79 17.63
CA GLY A 135 12.78 13.66 16.90
C GLY A 135 13.97 14.30 17.63
N ALA A 136 13.79 15.49 18.22
CA ALA A 136 14.83 16.16 18.99
C ALA A 136 15.21 15.38 20.26
N VAL A 137 14.24 14.79 20.97
CA VAL A 137 14.51 13.92 22.12
C VAL A 137 15.34 12.70 21.70
N GLY A 138 14.96 12.04 20.60
CA GLY A 138 15.74 10.93 20.03
C GLY A 138 17.16 11.34 19.65
N GLY A 139 17.33 12.54 19.07
CA GLY A 139 18.64 13.13 18.75
C GLY A 139 19.51 13.40 19.97
N ALA A 140 18.94 13.96 21.03
CA ALA A 140 19.64 14.24 22.27
C ALA A 140 20.14 12.94 22.93
N MET A 141 19.29 11.92 23.01
CA MET A 141 19.66 10.61 23.57
C MET A 141 20.74 9.92 22.75
N ALA A 142 20.66 10.00 21.41
CA ALA A 142 21.70 9.47 20.54
C ALA A 142 23.06 10.14 20.77
N GLN A 143 23.09 11.47 20.95
CA GLN A 143 24.34 12.21 21.23
C GLN A 143 25.02 11.73 22.52
N ILE A 144 24.26 11.41 23.57
CA ILE A 144 24.82 10.91 24.84
C ILE A 144 25.62 9.62 24.60
N CYS A 145 25.11 8.71 23.77
CA CYS A 145 25.76 7.44 23.44
C CYS A 145 26.94 7.61 22.47
N THR A 146 26.86 8.53 21.52
CA THR A 146 27.85 8.62 20.42
C THR A 146 28.93 9.67 20.62
N ASN A 147 28.80 10.57 21.59
CA ASN A 147 29.79 11.63 21.84
C ASN A 147 31.22 11.10 22.03
N PRO A 148 31.47 9.99 22.75
CA PRO A 148 32.82 9.42 22.89
C PRO A 148 33.53 9.15 21.56
N ILE A 149 32.80 8.58 20.59
CA ILE A 149 33.34 8.28 19.27
C ILE A 149 33.60 9.58 18.51
N ALA A 150 32.70 10.56 18.60
CA ALA A 150 32.87 11.86 17.97
C ALA A 150 34.13 12.60 18.47
N VAL A 151 34.43 12.55 19.77
CA VAL A 151 35.67 13.13 20.33
C VAL A 151 36.92 12.47 19.75
N ILE A 152 36.92 11.13 19.64
CA ILE A 152 38.04 10.39 19.04
C ILE A 152 38.23 10.79 17.57
N VAL A 153 37.15 10.90 16.80
CA VAL A 153 37.19 11.35 15.40
C VAL A 153 37.82 12.73 15.28
N THR A 154 37.35 13.71 16.07
CA THR A 154 37.90 15.07 16.03
C THR A 154 39.37 15.12 16.43
N ARG A 155 39.81 14.32 17.40
CA ARG A 155 41.24 14.22 17.73
C ARG A 155 42.06 13.62 16.58
N GLN A 156 41.57 12.57 15.93
CA GLN A 156 42.27 11.98 14.77
C GLN A 156 42.33 12.93 13.57
N GLN A 157 41.27 13.71 13.31
CA GLN A 157 41.22 14.70 12.22
C GLN A 157 42.20 15.87 12.46
N THR A 158 42.52 16.18 13.72
CA THR A 158 43.37 17.31 14.11
C THR A 158 44.82 16.95 14.39
N CYS A 159 45.16 15.65 14.51
CA CYS A 159 46.56 15.18 14.59
C CYS A 159 47.33 15.52 13.30
N ARG A 160 48.62 15.88 13.44
CA ARG A 160 49.53 16.26 12.34
C ARG A 160 50.73 15.30 12.26
N GLY A 161 51.19 14.96 11.05
CA GLY A 161 52.36 14.10 10.81
C GLY A 161 52.08 12.59 10.79
N ALA A 162 52.93 11.80 10.13
CA ALA A 162 52.76 10.35 9.97
C ALA A 162 52.96 9.58 11.28
N ASP A 163 53.89 10.01 12.14
CA ASP A 163 54.22 9.35 13.42
C ASP A 163 53.17 9.57 14.53
N GLU A 164 52.29 10.57 14.40
CA GLU A 164 51.17 10.80 15.33
C GLU A 164 49.86 10.12 14.91
N ALA A 165 49.85 9.33 13.82
CA ALA A 165 48.67 8.64 13.32
C ALA A 165 48.23 7.48 14.25
N LYS A 166 47.62 7.83 15.39
CA LYS A 166 47.19 6.88 16.41
C LYS A 166 45.89 6.17 16.02
N SER A 167 45.85 4.87 16.28
CA SER A 167 44.64 4.05 16.18
C SER A 167 43.55 4.54 17.16
N ILE A 168 42.31 4.06 16.99
CA ILE A 168 41.18 4.37 17.88
C ILE A 168 41.55 4.14 19.35
N LEU A 169 42.16 2.98 19.65
CA LEU A 169 42.63 2.62 20.98
C LEU A 169 43.76 3.53 21.47
N GLY A 170 44.67 3.96 20.58
CA GLY A 170 45.73 4.90 20.92
C GLY A 170 45.19 6.25 21.36
N VAL A 171 44.24 6.82 20.60
CA VAL A 171 43.61 8.11 20.93
C VAL A 171 42.72 7.99 22.17
N LEU A 172 41.98 6.90 22.33
CA LEU A 172 41.20 6.62 23.54
C LEU A 172 42.10 6.62 24.79
N LYS A 173 43.25 5.93 24.72
CA LYS A 173 44.22 5.85 25.81
C LYS A 173 44.82 7.22 26.14
N ASP A 174 45.11 8.05 25.14
CA ASP A 174 45.57 9.42 25.34
C ASP A 174 44.53 10.30 26.05
N ILE A 175 43.24 10.15 25.71
CA ILE A 175 42.15 10.91 26.36
C ILE A 175 42.00 10.45 27.81
N VAL A 176 41.94 9.14 28.05
CA VAL A 176 41.75 8.58 29.39
C VAL A 176 42.94 8.86 30.32
N ARG A 177 44.16 9.01 29.77
CA ARG A 177 45.37 9.38 30.53
C ARG A 177 45.56 10.88 30.70
N SER A 178 44.71 11.72 30.09
CA SER A 178 44.72 13.16 30.30
C SER A 178 44.08 13.55 31.64
N GLU A 179 44.21 14.80 32.07
CA GLU A 179 43.68 15.31 33.35
C GLU A 179 42.18 15.07 33.55
N ASP A 180 41.38 14.97 32.47
CA ASP A 180 39.93 14.73 32.57
C ASP A 180 39.54 13.25 32.79
N GLY A 181 40.50 12.33 32.69
CA GLY A 181 40.24 10.89 32.73
C GLY A 181 39.19 10.44 31.70
N TRP A 182 38.29 9.54 32.12
CA TRP A 182 37.19 9.03 31.28
C TRP A 182 36.17 10.10 30.88
N THR A 183 36.04 11.18 31.65
CA THR A 183 35.07 12.25 31.34
C THR A 183 35.46 13.07 30.12
N GLY A 184 36.75 13.04 29.73
CA GLY A 184 37.26 13.68 28.52
C GLY A 184 36.54 13.21 27.23
N LEU A 185 36.00 11.99 27.21
CA LEU A 185 35.22 11.44 26.09
C LEU A 185 33.86 12.13 25.89
N TRP A 186 33.34 12.83 26.92
CA TRP A 186 32.08 13.58 26.83
C TRP A 186 32.28 15.08 26.59
N ARG A 187 33.50 15.51 26.24
CA ARG A 187 33.76 16.90 25.86
C ARG A 187 32.91 17.32 24.66
N GLY A 188 32.34 18.51 24.78
CA GLY A 188 31.42 19.07 23.80
C GLY A 188 29.98 18.56 23.88
N LEU A 189 29.63 17.64 24.81
CA LEU A 189 28.26 17.09 24.92
C LEU A 189 27.21 18.19 25.10
N LYS A 190 27.43 19.16 26.01
CA LYS A 190 26.49 20.28 26.23
C LYS A 190 26.20 21.04 24.95
N VAL A 191 27.23 21.27 24.13
CA VAL A 191 27.09 21.94 22.84
C VAL A 191 26.35 21.05 21.84
N ASN A 192 26.67 19.76 21.79
CA ASN A 192 25.98 18.79 20.93
C ASN A 192 24.48 18.71 21.22
N LEU A 193 24.07 18.74 22.50
CA LEU A 193 22.67 18.76 22.90
C LEU A 193 21.94 20.02 22.43
N ILE A 194 22.59 21.19 22.52
CA ILE A 194 22.03 22.45 21.99
C ILE A 194 21.92 22.37 20.46
N LEU A 195 22.93 21.79 19.79
CA LEU A 195 22.96 21.67 18.32
C LEU A 195 21.90 20.71 17.77
N VAL A 196 21.22 19.90 18.60
CA VAL A 196 20.04 19.10 18.19
C VAL A 196 18.88 19.99 17.73
N VAL A 197 18.89 21.28 18.07
CA VAL A 197 17.90 22.27 17.61
C VAL A 197 18.08 22.66 16.13
N ASN A 198 19.24 22.39 15.52
CA ASN A 198 19.56 22.81 14.15
C ASN A 198 18.54 22.34 13.08
N PRO A 199 18.05 21.08 13.08
CA PRO A 199 16.98 20.64 12.18
C PRO A 199 15.65 21.40 12.40
N MET A 200 15.31 21.76 13.64
CA MET A 200 14.10 22.54 13.94
C MET A 200 14.20 23.97 13.40
N ILE A 201 15.36 24.62 13.53
CA ILE A 201 15.63 25.94 12.93
C ILE A 201 15.54 25.86 11.40
N THR A 202 16.16 24.82 10.81
CA THR A 202 16.14 24.59 9.36
C THR A 202 14.70 24.46 8.84
N TYR A 203 13.87 23.66 9.51
CA TYR A 203 12.49 23.46 9.12
C TYR A 203 11.64 24.72 9.28
N SER A 204 11.81 25.43 10.40
CA SER A 204 11.06 26.66 10.68
C SER A 204 11.38 27.76 9.65
N LEU A 205 12.67 27.92 9.31
CA LEU A 205 13.11 28.81 8.24
C LEU A 205 12.56 28.36 6.88
N TYR A 206 12.57 27.06 6.59
CA TYR A 206 12.01 26.54 5.34
C TYR A 206 10.53 26.89 5.20
N GLN A 207 9.73 26.68 6.26
CA GLN A 207 8.31 27.00 6.21
C GLN A 207 8.05 28.50 6.11
N TRP A 208 8.83 29.33 6.80
CA TRP A 208 8.75 30.78 6.70
C TRP A 208 9.10 31.29 5.30
N LEU A 209 10.24 30.86 4.75
CA LEU A 209 10.68 31.22 3.39
C LEU A 209 9.71 30.71 2.33
N ARG A 210 9.23 29.47 2.47
CA ARG A 210 8.19 28.90 1.60
C ARG A 210 6.90 29.72 1.66
N GLY A 211 6.49 30.16 2.86
CA GLY A 211 5.32 31.01 3.05
C GLY A 211 5.44 32.35 2.34
N ILE A 212 6.61 32.99 2.38
CA ILE A 212 6.90 34.22 1.64
C ILE A 212 6.89 33.97 0.14
N LEU A 213 7.59 32.95 -0.35
CA LEU A 213 7.71 32.69 -1.78
C LEU A 213 6.36 32.31 -2.41
N LEU A 214 5.51 31.59 -1.67
CA LEU A 214 4.14 31.28 -2.09
C LEU A 214 3.23 32.52 -2.22
N ARG A 215 3.59 33.68 -1.62
CA ARG A 215 2.86 34.95 -1.85
C ARG A 215 3.18 35.56 -3.21
N PHE A 216 4.37 35.30 -3.76
CA PHE A 216 4.84 35.92 -5.00
C PHE A 216 4.83 34.97 -6.22
N ARG A 217 4.88 33.65 -6.01
CA ARG A 217 4.95 32.66 -7.10
C ARG A 217 4.19 31.37 -6.77
N LYS A 218 3.29 30.95 -7.67
CA LYS A 218 2.62 29.63 -7.62
C LYS A 218 2.53 29.04 -9.04
N PRO A 219 2.85 27.74 -9.25
CA PRO A 219 3.34 26.74 -8.29
C PRO A 219 4.87 26.78 -8.08
N LEU A 220 5.36 26.26 -6.94
CA LEU A 220 6.79 26.05 -6.69
C LEU A 220 7.27 24.77 -7.40
N GLY A 221 8.31 24.88 -8.21
CA GLY A 221 8.94 23.74 -8.87
C GLY A 221 9.85 22.93 -7.93
N PHE A 222 10.37 21.81 -8.42
CA PHE A 222 11.34 20.99 -7.69
C PHE A 222 12.62 21.76 -7.34
N ALA A 223 13.12 22.58 -8.28
CA ALA A 223 14.29 23.44 -8.06
C ALA A 223 14.04 24.49 -6.96
N ASP A 224 12.83 25.05 -6.88
CA ASP A 224 12.47 26.02 -5.84
C ASP A 224 12.44 25.36 -4.45
N VAL A 225 11.84 24.17 -4.34
CA VAL A 225 11.81 23.40 -3.09
C VAL A 225 13.22 23.02 -2.64
N PHE A 226 14.06 22.57 -3.58
CA PHE A 226 15.46 22.27 -3.30
C PHE A 226 16.24 23.52 -2.84
N LEU A 227 16.11 24.62 -3.56
CA LEU A 227 16.80 25.89 -3.24
C LEU A 227 16.34 26.43 -1.88
N LEU A 228 15.03 26.41 -1.60
CA LEU A 228 14.48 26.78 -0.31
C LEU A 228 15.03 25.89 0.82
N GLY A 229 15.10 24.58 0.60
CA GLY A 229 15.69 23.64 1.55
C GLY A 229 17.17 23.92 1.81
N ALA A 230 17.94 24.14 0.75
CA ALA A 230 19.35 24.47 0.83
C ALA A 230 19.59 25.80 1.56
N LEU A 231 18.89 26.88 1.18
CA LEU A 231 18.99 28.19 1.82
C LEU A 231 18.63 28.14 3.30
N SER A 232 17.58 27.41 3.66
CA SER A 232 17.18 27.23 5.06
C SER A 232 18.26 26.50 5.86
N LYS A 233 18.92 25.50 5.26
CA LYS A 233 20.01 24.77 5.90
C LYS A 233 21.25 25.62 6.07
N VAL A 234 21.59 26.45 5.08
CA VAL A 234 22.70 27.41 5.17
C VAL A 234 22.43 28.41 6.28
N ALA A 235 21.25 29.04 6.30
CA ALA A 235 20.88 30.01 7.33
C ALA A 235 20.93 29.42 8.74
N ALA A 236 20.34 28.23 8.95
CA ALA A 236 20.42 27.52 10.23
C ALA A 236 21.87 27.18 10.64
N THR A 237 22.71 26.80 9.67
CA THR A 237 24.13 26.51 9.90
C THR A 237 24.89 27.77 10.30
N VAL A 238 24.66 28.92 9.64
CA VAL A 238 25.26 30.21 10.00
C VAL A 238 24.90 30.58 11.44
N VAL A 239 23.63 30.47 11.82
CA VAL A 239 23.18 30.77 13.20
C VAL A 239 23.86 29.87 14.23
N THR A 240 24.01 28.58 13.92
CA THR A 240 24.59 27.59 14.85
C THR A 240 26.11 27.48 14.76
N HIS A 241 26.75 28.15 13.80
CA HIS A 241 28.18 27.96 13.50
C HIS A 241 29.13 28.30 14.66
N PRO A 242 28.94 29.39 15.43
CA PRO A 242 29.80 29.65 16.58
C PRO A 242 29.83 28.48 17.58
N LEU A 243 28.68 27.84 17.81
CA LEU A 243 28.60 26.64 18.63
C LEU A 243 29.32 25.46 17.98
N ILE A 244 29.20 25.27 16.66
CA ILE A 244 29.95 24.23 15.93
C ILE A 244 31.46 24.41 16.11
N VAL A 245 31.99 25.63 15.96
CA VAL A 245 33.41 25.92 16.16
C VAL A 245 33.81 25.63 17.60
N SER A 246 33.01 26.10 18.57
CA SER A 246 33.27 25.87 19.99
C SER A 246 33.31 24.39 20.36
N LYS A 247 32.40 23.59 19.78
CA LYS A 247 32.38 22.13 19.92
C LYS A 247 33.70 21.54 19.42
N THR A 248 34.09 21.86 18.19
CA THR A 248 35.28 21.26 17.58
C THR A 248 36.54 21.59 18.39
N MET A 249 36.67 22.81 18.89
CA MET A 249 37.79 23.22 19.76
C MET A 249 37.76 22.58 21.17
N LEU A 250 36.57 22.30 21.72
CA LEU A 250 36.46 21.55 22.98
C LEU A 250 36.89 20.09 22.84
N GLN A 251 36.71 19.52 21.65
CA GLN A 251 36.99 18.11 21.34
C GLN A 251 38.44 17.89 20.86
N SER A 252 39.09 18.92 20.33
CA SER A 252 40.50 18.88 19.92
C SER A 252 41.48 18.99 21.10
N LYS A 253 42.77 18.83 20.82
CA LYS A 253 43.81 19.23 21.78
C LYS A 253 43.76 20.75 22.01
N PRO A 254 44.13 21.24 23.20
CA PRO A 254 44.19 22.68 23.48
C PRO A 254 45.20 23.38 22.54
N PRO A 255 44.93 24.63 22.14
CA PRO A 255 45.90 25.43 21.38
C PRO A 255 47.22 25.60 22.16
N ALA A 256 48.33 25.71 21.42
CA ALA A 256 49.68 25.86 22.02
C ALA A 256 49.79 27.05 22.98
N CYS A 257 49.09 28.16 22.70
CA CYS A 257 49.06 29.36 23.54
C CYS A 257 48.38 29.19 24.91
N ARG A 258 47.84 28.01 25.21
CA ARG A 258 47.22 27.69 26.51
C ARG A 258 48.05 26.71 27.34
N ASP A 259 49.28 26.39 26.93
CA ASP A 259 50.20 25.51 27.66
C ASP A 259 49.56 24.18 28.09
N GLY A 260 48.76 23.58 27.21
CA GLY A 260 48.06 22.32 27.49
C GLY A 260 46.79 22.43 28.33
N ARG A 261 46.41 23.64 28.81
CA ARG A 261 45.15 23.85 29.55
C ARG A 261 43.94 23.84 28.62
N ALA A 262 43.11 22.82 28.82
CA ALA A 262 41.84 22.69 28.14
C ALA A 262 40.81 23.78 28.47
N PHE A 263 39.88 23.99 27.54
CA PHE A 263 38.68 24.78 27.77
C PHE A 263 37.67 24.03 28.65
N ARG A 264 37.07 24.72 29.61
CA ARG A 264 36.05 24.18 30.53
C ARG A 264 34.65 24.16 29.92
N GLY A 265 34.39 25.04 28.96
CA GLY A 265 33.08 25.17 28.35
C GLY A 265 33.09 25.98 27.06
N PHE A 266 31.96 25.98 26.36
CA PHE A 266 31.83 26.64 25.07
C PHE A 266 31.88 28.16 25.18
N THR A 267 31.39 28.74 26.29
CA THR A 267 31.47 30.17 26.57
C THR A 267 32.91 30.65 26.63
N GLU A 268 33.79 29.89 27.28
CA GLU A 268 35.22 30.16 27.36
C GLU A 268 35.87 30.12 25.97
N VAL A 269 35.50 29.14 25.14
CA VAL A 269 35.99 29.07 23.75
C VAL A 269 35.54 30.27 22.92
N LEU A 270 34.26 30.64 23.00
CA LEU A 270 33.72 31.77 22.24
C LEU A 270 34.40 33.08 22.65
N LEU A 271 34.54 33.32 23.97
CA LEU A 271 35.26 34.49 24.49
C LEU A 271 36.72 34.49 24.06
N PHE A 272 37.39 33.35 24.11
CA PHE A 272 38.76 33.21 23.63
C PHE A 272 38.89 33.58 22.14
N ILE A 273 38.01 33.09 21.26
CA ILE A 273 38.06 33.45 19.84
C ILE A 273 37.83 34.96 19.66
N ILE A 274 36.85 35.54 20.37
CA ILE A 274 36.55 36.98 20.26
C ILE A 274 37.73 37.83 20.73
N GLN A 275 38.37 37.47 21.84
CA GLN A 275 39.47 38.23 22.44
C GLN A 275 40.78 38.10 21.65
N TYR A 276 41.12 36.90 21.17
CA TYR A 276 42.42 36.61 20.57
C TYR A 276 42.43 36.66 19.03
N GLU A 277 41.32 36.29 18.38
CA GLU A 277 41.24 36.21 16.90
C GLU A 277 40.27 37.26 16.31
N GLY A 278 39.36 37.80 17.13
CA GLY A 278 38.32 38.76 16.75
C GLY A 278 36.98 38.12 16.34
N LEU A 279 35.92 38.93 16.34
CA LEU A 279 34.53 38.47 16.17
C LEU A 279 34.28 37.68 14.86
N ARG A 280 34.92 38.08 13.74
CA ARG A 280 34.74 37.41 12.44
C ARG A 280 35.22 35.95 12.46
N ARG A 281 36.16 35.61 13.35
CA ARG A 281 36.75 34.27 13.44
C ARG A 281 35.85 33.27 14.16
N LEU A 282 34.72 33.69 14.74
CA LEU A 282 33.64 32.78 15.14
C LEU A 282 33.08 31.98 13.95
N TYR A 283 33.29 32.46 12.71
CA TYR A 283 32.82 31.84 11.48
C TYR A 283 33.92 31.08 10.70
N LYS A 284 35.07 30.78 11.32
CA LYS A 284 36.12 29.99 10.68
C LYS A 284 35.62 28.59 10.28
N GLY A 285 35.98 28.15 9.08
CA GLY A 285 35.50 26.88 8.50
C GLY A 285 34.03 26.87 8.06
N LEU A 286 33.34 28.02 7.97
CA LEU A 286 31.95 28.09 7.50
C LEU A 286 31.80 27.68 6.03
N ALA A 287 32.67 28.18 5.14
CA ALA A 287 32.63 27.86 3.71
C ALA A 287 32.67 26.34 3.41
N PRO A 288 33.67 25.57 3.89
CA PRO A 288 33.69 24.13 3.67
C PRO A 288 32.52 23.41 4.37
N GLN A 289 31.98 23.94 5.48
CA GLN A 289 30.81 23.39 6.15
C GLN A 289 29.52 23.56 5.32
N ILE A 290 29.35 24.70 4.64
CA ILE A 290 28.21 24.93 3.72
C ILE A 290 28.32 24.02 2.49
N VAL A 291 29.50 23.95 1.87
CA VAL A 291 29.76 23.09 0.72
C VAL A 291 29.51 21.62 1.08
N LYS A 292 30.03 21.18 2.24
CA LYS A 292 29.73 19.85 2.79
C LYS A 292 28.23 19.62 2.91
N GLY A 293 27.50 20.56 3.52
CA GLY A 293 26.05 20.44 3.70
C GLY A 293 25.29 20.27 2.39
N PHE A 294 25.66 21.04 1.36
CA PHE A 294 25.04 20.98 0.05
C PHE A 294 25.34 19.66 -0.68
N LEU A 295 26.61 19.22 -0.68
CA LEU A 295 27.04 17.96 -1.28
C LEU A 295 26.42 16.75 -0.58
N VAL A 296 26.38 16.73 0.76
CA VAL A 296 25.76 15.65 1.53
C VAL A 296 24.27 15.55 1.18
N GLN A 297 23.57 16.68 1.10
CA GLN A 297 22.14 16.69 0.80
C GLN A 297 21.86 16.18 -0.63
N GLY A 298 22.62 16.64 -1.63
CA GLY A 298 22.48 16.16 -3.01
C GLY A 298 22.84 14.68 -3.15
N LEU A 299 23.94 14.26 -2.54
CA LEU A 299 24.43 12.89 -2.62
C LEU A 299 23.54 11.91 -1.85
N MET A 300 22.99 12.28 -0.69
CA MET A 300 22.00 11.46 0.02
C MET A 300 20.71 11.30 -0.79
N MET A 301 20.24 12.35 -1.48
CA MET A 301 19.06 12.25 -2.34
C MET A 301 19.31 11.33 -3.54
N MET A 302 20.51 11.36 -4.15
CA MET A 302 20.90 10.47 -5.24
C MET A 302 21.15 9.02 -4.78
N LEU A 303 21.82 8.83 -3.65
CA LEU A 303 22.22 7.50 -3.16
C LEU A 303 21.09 6.75 -2.49
N LYS A 304 20.13 7.42 -1.84
CA LYS A 304 19.02 6.77 -1.13
C LYS A 304 18.21 5.85 -2.04
N GLU A 305 17.84 6.33 -3.24
CA GLU A 305 17.10 5.51 -4.21
C GLU A 305 17.93 4.34 -4.75
N ARG A 306 19.24 4.54 -4.95
CA ARG A 306 20.16 3.52 -5.46
C ARG A 306 20.54 2.47 -4.42
N THR A 307 20.67 2.85 -3.17
CA THR A 307 21.07 1.97 -2.06
C THR A 307 19.89 1.10 -1.61
N GLU A 308 18.66 1.62 -1.67
CA GLU A 308 17.45 0.83 -1.46
C GLU A 308 17.32 -0.29 -2.52
N LEU A 309 17.59 0.03 -3.80
CA LEU A 309 17.60 -0.96 -4.88
C LEU A 309 18.74 -1.98 -4.72
N PHE A 310 19.94 -1.54 -4.34
CA PHE A 310 21.10 -2.41 -4.14
C PHE A 310 20.93 -3.37 -2.97
N LEU A 311 20.47 -2.90 -1.80
CA LEU A 311 20.24 -3.76 -0.63
C LEU A 311 19.15 -4.80 -0.90
N ARG A 312 18.11 -4.44 -1.64
CA ARG A 312 17.12 -5.42 -2.13
C ARG A 312 17.80 -6.49 -3.00
N HIS A 313 18.69 -6.10 -3.91
CA HIS A 313 19.40 -7.05 -4.78
C HIS A 313 20.33 -8.00 -4.00
N VAL A 314 21.04 -7.49 -2.99
CA VAL A 314 21.91 -8.28 -2.11
C VAL A 314 21.12 -9.24 -1.23
N MET A 315 20.03 -8.78 -0.60
CA MET A 315 19.12 -9.64 0.19
C MET A 315 18.52 -10.77 -0.66
N LEU A 316 18.08 -10.45 -1.89
CA LEU A 316 17.56 -11.43 -2.84
C LEU A 316 18.63 -12.46 -3.24
N SER A 317 19.89 -12.03 -3.42
CA SER A 317 21.02 -12.89 -3.77
C SER A 317 21.49 -13.76 -2.60
N TYR A 318 21.42 -13.25 -1.38
CA TYR A 318 21.77 -13.98 -0.16
C TYR A 318 20.74 -15.08 0.16
N ASN A 319 19.44 -14.77 0.03
CA ASN A 319 18.38 -15.78 0.14
C ASN A 319 18.50 -16.87 -0.93
N LYS A 320 18.96 -16.51 -2.14
CA LYS A 320 19.24 -17.47 -3.23
C LYS A 320 20.42 -18.40 -2.92
N ARG A 321 21.44 -17.94 -2.19
CA ARG A 321 22.59 -18.77 -1.76
C ARG A 321 22.28 -19.67 -0.56
N LEU A 322 21.44 -19.22 0.38
CA LEU A 322 21.00 -20.04 1.52
C LEU A 322 20.12 -21.23 1.09
N LEU A 323 19.29 -21.05 0.06
CA LEU A 323 18.49 -22.13 -0.54
C LEU A 323 19.33 -23.21 -1.24
N VAL A 324 20.57 -22.90 -1.65
CA VAL A 324 21.47 -23.83 -2.34
C VAL A 324 22.41 -24.58 -1.37
N SER A 325 22.56 -24.12 -0.12
CA SER A 325 23.55 -24.62 0.83
C SER A 325 23.04 -25.61 1.88
N GLY A 326 21.73 -25.88 1.98
CA GLY A 326 21.19 -26.96 2.85
C GLY A 326 21.52 -26.86 4.36
N ARG A 327 21.95 -25.72 4.89
CA ARG A 327 22.16 -25.53 6.34
C ARG A 327 21.08 -24.61 6.91
N GLY A 328 20.07 -25.22 7.51
CA GLY A 328 19.04 -24.50 8.27
C GLY A 328 19.54 -24.21 9.69
N LEU A 329 19.61 -22.92 10.05
CA LEU A 329 19.46 -22.46 11.43
C LEU A 329 18.14 -21.69 11.48
N GLY A 330 17.20 -22.23 12.24
CA GLY A 330 15.82 -21.76 12.29
C GLY A 330 15.72 -20.35 12.87
N PHE A 331 15.20 -19.42 12.08
CA PHE A 331 14.43 -18.28 12.57
C PHE A 331 13.40 -17.91 11.49
N HIS A 332 12.14 -17.86 11.90
CA HIS A 332 10.96 -17.55 11.09
C HIS A 332 11.17 -16.36 10.13
N ARG A 333 10.88 -16.56 8.84
CA ARG A 333 9.96 -15.73 8.05
C ARG A 333 9.87 -16.19 6.59
N THR A 334 8.68 -16.65 6.25
CA THR A 334 8.13 -16.81 4.90
C THR A 334 7.92 -15.42 4.29
N ILE A 335 8.46 -15.14 3.09
CA ILE A 335 7.90 -14.18 2.12
C ILE A 335 8.51 -14.44 0.72
N CYS A 336 7.57 -14.68 -0.21
CA CYS A 336 7.58 -14.48 -1.66
C CYS A 336 8.83 -14.81 -2.48
N CYS A 337 8.74 -15.93 -3.19
CA CYS A 337 9.49 -16.18 -4.41
C CYS A 337 8.49 -16.53 -5.54
N LYS A 338 8.18 -15.57 -6.42
CA LYS A 338 7.82 -15.78 -7.85
C LYS A 338 7.34 -14.47 -8.50
N GLU A 339 8.29 -13.72 -9.06
CA GLU A 339 8.11 -12.93 -10.29
C GLU A 339 9.50 -12.46 -10.76
N MET A 340 10.25 -13.39 -11.37
CA MET A 340 11.46 -13.06 -12.14
C MET A 340 11.71 -14.13 -13.20
N CYS A 341 10.72 -14.31 -14.08
CA CYS A 341 10.88 -15.04 -15.33
C CYS A 341 10.13 -14.30 -16.45
N SER A 342 10.70 -13.18 -16.89
CA SER A 342 10.55 -12.61 -18.23
C SER A 342 11.25 -11.25 -18.24
N ILE A 343 12.56 -11.26 -18.47
CA ILE A 343 13.39 -10.23 -19.13
C ILE A 343 14.81 -10.80 -19.05
N ASN A 344 15.25 -11.42 -20.16
CA ASN A 344 16.62 -11.70 -20.61
C ASN A 344 16.70 -13.08 -21.27
N ALA A 345 16.35 -13.12 -22.56
CA ALA A 345 16.95 -14.06 -23.50
C ALA A 345 16.78 -13.47 -24.91
N GLY A 346 17.63 -12.49 -25.24
CA GLY A 346 17.93 -12.10 -26.60
C GLY A 346 19.46 -12.17 -26.75
N TYR A 347 19.89 -12.90 -27.78
CA TYR A 347 21.27 -13.06 -28.25
C TYR A 347 22.22 -13.97 -27.45
N ALA A 348 22.34 -15.22 -27.90
CA ALA A 348 23.61 -15.84 -28.31
C ALA A 348 23.30 -17.21 -28.95
N GLY A 349 23.59 -17.37 -30.24
CA GLY A 349 23.51 -18.65 -30.94
C GLY A 349 24.78 -19.45 -30.76
N VAL A 350 24.65 -20.78 -30.68
CA VAL A 350 25.67 -21.76 -31.10
C VAL A 350 24.91 -23.02 -31.55
N GLU A 351 25.30 -23.50 -32.73
CA GLU A 351 24.87 -24.70 -33.43
C GLU A 351 25.23 -25.98 -32.66
N THR A 352 24.40 -27.03 -32.77
CA THR A 352 24.86 -28.42 -32.97
C THR A 352 23.74 -29.28 -33.58
N GLU A 353 24.19 -30.31 -34.30
CA GLU A 353 23.54 -31.02 -35.40
C GLU A 353 22.51 -32.11 -34.99
N THR A 354 21.69 -32.44 -36.00
CA THR A 354 20.75 -33.55 -36.33
C THR A 354 21.06 -34.99 -35.80
N PRO A 355 20.26 -36.08 -36.03
CA PRO A 355 19.11 -36.31 -36.95
C PRO A 355 17.94 -37.21 -36.44
N GLY A 356 16.85 -37.35 -37.24
CA GLY A 356 15.99 -38.56 -37.21
C GLY A 356 14.48 -38.38 -37.45
N VAL A 357 14.07 -38.36 -38.73
CA VAL A 357 12.69 -38.45 -39.31
C VAL A 357 12.51 -39.95 -39.75
N PRO A 358 11.31 -40.62 -39.89
CA PRO A 358 10.17 -40.13 -40.69
C PRO A 358 8.71 -40.61 -40.40
N ASP A 359 7.80 -39.86 -41.03
CA ASP A 359 6.48 -40.21 -41.63
C ASP A 359 5.33 -40.76 -40.76
N GLY A 360 4.06 -40.40 -40.99
CA GLY A 360 3.47 -39.56 -42.04
C GLY A 360 1.95 -39.72 -42.06
N ARG A 361 1.22 -38.59 -42.08
CA ARG A 361 0.00 -38.30 -42.88
C ARG A 361 -0.66 -37.02 -42.39
N ALA A 362 -0.03 -35.92 -42.81
CA ALA A 362 -0.71 -34.66 -43.03
C ALA A 362 -1.02 -34.60 -44.53
N ASP A 363 -2.29 -34.70 -44.90
CA ASP A 363 -2.76 -34.49 -46.27
C ASP A 363 -4.11 -33.78 -46.22
N ARG A 364 -4.06 -32.46 -46.18
CA ARG A 364 -4.95 -31.47 -46.82
C ARG A 364 -4.79 -30.13 -46.09
N LEU A 365 -4.58 -29.08 -46.89
CA LEU A 365 -4.54 -27.65 -46.53
C LEU A 365 -3.17 -27.03 -46.22
N ARG A 366 -2.17 -27.29 -47.08
CA ARG A 366 -1.08 -26.35 -47.39
C ARG A 366 -0.95 -26.15 -48.89
N ALA A 367 -1.74 -25.24 -49.44
CA ALA A 367 -1.48 -24.60 -50.74
C ALA A 367 -2.31 -23.32 -50.82
N LEU A 368 -1.67 -22.18 -50.51
CA LEU A 368 -1.90 -20.84 -51.10
C LEU A 368 -1.34 -19.77 -50.15
N ALA A 369 -0.02 -19.55 -50.23
CA ALA A 369 0.64 -18.24 -50.11
C ALA A 369 2.15 -18.47 -49.92
N TYR A 370 2.85 -18.71 -51.03
CA TYR A 370 4.30 -18.61 -51.13
C TYR A 370 4.61 -17.84 -52.42
N ARG A 371 5.68 -17.03 -52.38
CA ARG A 371 6.18 -16.05 -53.38
C ARG A 371 5.65 -14.63 -53.12
N SER A 372 6.47 -13.60 -52.91
CA SER A 372 7.92 -13.47 -53.12
C SER A 372 8.40 -12.15 -52.50
N GLU A 373 9.40 -12.20 -51.62
CA GLU A 373 10.31 -11.08 -51.33
C GLU A 373 11.66 -11.42 -51.96
N VAL A 374 12.06 -10.69 -53.00
CA VAL A 374 13.46 -10.51 -53.42
C VAL A 374 13.60 -9.13 -54.05
N GLN A 375 14.57 -8.37 -53.52
CA GLN A 375 15.27 -7.20 -54.10
C GLN A 375 14.46 -5.92 -54.39
N LEU A 376 14.84 -4.82 -53.73
CA LEU A 376 15.55 -3.69 -54.37
C LEU A 376 15.96 -2.65 -53.32
N GLN A 377 17.27 -2.41 -53.23
CA GLN A 377 17.87 -1.16 -52.75
C GLN A 377 17.73 -0.07 -53.83
N ASP A 378 17.88 1.18 -53.38
CA ASP A 378 18.10 2.40 -54.17
C ASP A 378 16.95 2.88 -55.07
N THR A 379 16.29 3.96 -54.64
CA THR A 379 16.26 5.25 -55.35
C THR A 379 15.44 6.25 -54.54
N GLY A 380 16.06 7.37 -54.17
CA GLY A 380 15.34 8.51 -53.64
C GLY A 380 14.55 9.21 -54.74
N MET A 381 13.29 9.55 -54.47
CA MET A 381 12.58 10.69 -55.08
C MET A 381 11.28 10.94 -54.32
N ASP A 382 11.16 12.13 -53.75
CA ASP A 382 9.87 12.76 -53.46
C ASP A 382 9.05 12.89 -54.74
N LEU A 383 7.72 12.73 -54.61
CA LEU A 383 6.62 13.43 -55.32
C LEU A 383 5.40 12.49 -55.48
N TYR A 384 4.26 12.84 -54.87
CA TYR A 384 2.97 13.19 -55.53
C TYR A 384 1.78 13.23 -54.53
N PRO A 385 0.67 13.94 -54.85
CA PRO A 385 -0.45 14.27 -53.97
C PRO A 385 -1.77 13.49 -54.23
N GLN A 386 -2.70 13.61 -53.28
CA GLN A 386 -4.19 13.67 -53.34
C GLN A 386 -5.06 12.53 -53.96
N ARG A 387 -6.06 12.11 -53.12
CA ARG A 387 -7.46 11.62 -53.38
C ARG A 387 -7.62 10.17 -53.90
N THR A 388 -8.47 9.26 -53.40
CA THR A 388 -9.78 9.20 -52.66
C THR A 388 -10.04 7.72 -52.23
N PRO A 389 -11.14 7.25 -51.57
CA PRO A 389 -12.30 7.94 -50.99
C PRO A 389 -12.59 7.59 -49.50
N THR A 390 -12.66 8.62 -48.66
CA THR A 390 -12.92 8.56 -47.21
C THR A 390 -14.39 8.26 -46.83
N ALA A 391 -15.30 8.15 -47.81
CA ALA A 391 -16.75 8.13 -47.56
C ALA A 391 -17.26 6.78 -47.01
N VAL A 392 -16.74 5.64 -47.49
CA VAL A 392 -17.21 4.30 -47.08
C VAL A 392 -16.77 3.97 -45.66
N TYR A 393 -15.51 4.29 -45.31
CA TYR A 393 -15.02 4.14 -43.93
C TYR A 393 -15.73 5.09 -42.96
N SER A 394 -16.04 6.33 -43.37
CA SER A 394 -16.76 7.25 -42.47
C SER A 394 -18.20 6.81 -42.19
N THR A 395 -18.86 6.16 -43.17
CA THR A 395 -20.25 5.73 -43.04
C THR A 395 -20.36 4.45 -42.24
N ILE A 396 -19.48 3.48 -42.46
CA ILE A 396 -19.40 2.25 -41.65
C ILE A 396 -18.92 2.57 -40.23
N SER A 397 -17.95 3.49 -40.07
CA SER A 397 -17.50 3.93 -38.74
C SER A 397 -18.56 4.74 -38.00
N LYS A 398 -19.37 5.57 -38.69
CA LYS A 398 -20.53 6.25 -38.10
C LYS A 398 -21.70 5.31 -37.79
N LEU A 399 -21.95 4.28 -38.60
CA LEU A 399 -22.98 3.25 -38.33
C LEU A 399 -22.59 2.34 -37.15
N LEU A 400 -21.30 1.97 -37.05
CA LEU A 400 -20.77 1.23 -35.91
C LEU A 400 -20.68 2.10 -34.64
N ALA A 401 -20.36 3.39 -34.78
CA ALA A 401 -20.35 4.34 -33.65
C ALA A 401 -21.76 4.67 -33.16
N ASN A 402 -22.74 4.87 -34.04
CA ASN A 402 -24.11 5.24 -33.66
C ASN A 402 -24.86 4.10 -32.95
N ASN A 403 -24.48 2.83 -33.15
CA ASN A 403 -25.03 1.70 -32.39
C ASN A 403 -24.27 1.37 -31.10
N MET A 404 -23.10 1.99 -30.85
CA MET A 404 -22.28 1.77 -29.65
C MET A 404 -22.37 2.91 -28.61
N SER A 405 -23.20 3.94 -28.82
CA SER A 405 -22.97 5.27 -28.21
C SER A 405 -24.08 5.88 -27.33
N SER A 406 -25.10 5.15 -26.84
CA SER A 406 -26.08 5.79 -25.93
C SER A 406 -25.95 5.44 -24.44
N THR A 407 -25.22 4.38 -24.07
CA THR A 407 -25.25 3.89 -22.68
C THR A 407 -23.90 3.85 -21.97
N ALA A 408 -22.77 3.82 -22.68
CA ALA A 408 -21.45 3.79 -22.04
C ALA A 408 -21.02 5.17 -21.53
N SER A 409 -20.42 5.22 -20.35
CA SER A 409 -19.90 6.46 -19.76
C SER A 409 -18.68 6.95 -20.54
N ASN A 410 -18.70 8.23 -20.92
CA ASN A 410 -17.56 8.92 -21.53
C ASN A 410 -16.45 9.23 -20.51
N THR A 411 -16.68 8.92 -19.22
CA THR A 411 -15.70 9.16 -18.16
C THR A 411 -14.67 8.04 -18.13
N PRO A 412 -13.36 8.33 -18.17
CA PRO A 412 -12.33 7.31 -18.06
C PRO A 412 -12.50 6.46 -16.79
N PHE A 413 -12.36 5.14 -16.95
CA PHE A 413 -12.46 4.12 -15.90
C PHE A 413 -13.84 3.92 -15.26
N ALA A 414 -14.85 4.72 -15.63
CA ALA A 414 -16.22 4.60 -15.13
C ALA A 414 -16.91 3.31 -15.57
N ASP A 415 -16.51 2.76 -16.72
CA ASP A 415 -17.04 1.53 -17.27
C ASP A 415 -15.95 0.51 -17.62
N PRO A 416 -16.27 -0.80 -17.55
CA PRO A 416 -15.38 -1.86 -17.97
C PRO A 416 -15.06 -1.76 -19.47
N LEU A 417 -13.90 -2.30 -19.85
CA LEU A 417 -13.34 -2.12 -21.19
C LEU A 417 -14.25 -2.60 -22.32
N TRP A 418 -15.05 -3.65 -22.10
CA TRP A 418 -15.93 -4.23 -23.12
C TRP A 418 -17.10 -3.32 -23.53
N LEU A 419 -17.44 -2.31 -22.72
CA LEU A 419 -18.41 -1.25 -23.08
C LEU A 419 -17.78 -0.14 -23.91
N ASN A 420 -16.49 0.14 -23.69
CA ASN A 420 -15.75 1.25 -24.30
C ASN A 420 -14.81 0.81 -25.44
N ARG A 421 -14.82 -0.47 -25.81
CA ARG A 421 -13.97 -1.06 -26.86
C ARG A 421 -14.83 -1.86 -27.83
N PRO A 422 -14.46 -1.90 -29.12
CA PRO A 422 -15.31 -2.46 -30.18
C PRO A 422 -15.42 -4.00 -30.12
N TYR A 423 -14.55 -4.68 -29.37
CA TYR A 423 -14.50 -6.13 -29.33
C TYR A 423 -14.22 -6.65 -27.92
N SER A 424 -14.88 -7.74 -27.56
CA SER A 424 -14.57 -8.56 -26.39
C SER A 424 -14.84 -10.03 -26.73
N PRO A 425 -14.00 -10.98 -26.27
CA PRO A 425 -14.23 -12.40 -26.48
C PRO A 425 -15.34 -12.98 -25.58
N TYR A 426 -15.79 -12.25 -24.56
CA TYR A 426 -16.70 -12.77 -23.54
C TYR A 426 -18.16 -12.32 -23.71
N TYR A 427 -18.40 -11.13 -24.27
CA TYR A 427 -19.74 -10.52 -24.30
C TYR A 427 -20.37 -10.55 -25.68
N THR A 428 -21.66 -10.89 -25.69
CA THR A 428 -22.50 -11.05 -26.89
C THR A 428 -23.57 -9.95 -26.96
N ALA A 429 -24.46 -10.02 -27.95
CA ALA A 429 -25.59 -9.12 -28.04
C ALA A 429 -26.59 -9.28 -26.87
N SER A 430 -26.77 -10.49 -26.34
CA SER A 430 -27.66 -10.76 -25.20
C SER A 430 -27.16 -10.04 -23.94
N HIS A 431 -25.88 -10.18 -23.64
CA HIS A 431 -25.18 -9.45 -22.59
C HIS A 431 -25.34 -7.92 -22.70
N ARG A 432 -25.16 -7.38 -23.90
CA ARG A 432 -25.32 -5.93 -24.14
C ARG A 432 -26.77 -5.46 -23.95
N ARG A 433 -27.78 -6.26 -24.30
CA ARG A 433 -29.19 -5.91 -24.04
C ARG A 433 -29.47 -5.87 -22.55
N LEU A 434 -29.09 -6.93 -21.83
CA LEU A 434 -29.24 -7.02 -20.38
C LEU A 434 -28.58 -5.83 -19.66
N GLN A 435 -27.34 -5.52 -20.03
CA GLN A 435 -26.58 -4.41 -19.44
C GLN A 435 -27.32 -3.06 -19.58
N ARG A 436 -27.89 -2.77 -20.76
CA ARG A 436 -28.62 -1.52 -20.97
C ARG A 436 -29.87 -1.42 -20.12
N GLU A 437 -30.65 -2.50 -20.04
CA GLU A 437 -31.86 -2.54 -19.22
C GLU A 437 -31.54 -2.35 -17.74
N VAL A 438 -30.55 -3.09 -17.21
CA VAL A 438 -30.18 -2.98 -15.79
C VAL A 438 -29.69 -1.57 -15.47
N ARG A 439 -28.87 -0.98 -16.35
CA ARG A 439 -28.39 0.39 -16.19
C ARG A 439 -29.54 1.39 -16.17
N GLU A 440 -30.47 1.30 -17.12
CA GLU A 440 -31.63 2.19 -17.18
C GLU A 440 -32.46 2.07 -15.90
N TYR A 441 -32.77 0.86 -15.46
CA TYR A 441 -33.50 0.61 -14.21
C TYR A 441 -32.78 1.23 -13.00
N VAL A 442 -31.47 1.02 -12.87
CA VAL A 442 -30.68 1.55 -11.75
C VAL A 442 -30.63 3.08 -11.77
N ASP A 443 -30.32 3.68 -12.92
CA ASP A 443 -30.15 5.14 -13.03
C ASP A 443 -31.47 5.90 -12.84
N THR A 444 -32.62 5.30 -13.18
CA THR A 444 -33.93 5.97 -13.14
C THR A 444 -34.78 5.61 -11.92
N HIS A 445 -34.72 4.38 -11.43
CA HIS A 445 -35.62 3.88 -10.38
C HIS A 445 -34.94 3.59 -9.04
N ILE A 446 -33.61 3.53 -8.99
CA ILE A 446 -32.85 3.18 -7.77
C ILE A 446 -31.98 4.34 -7.31
N ALA A 447 -30.99 4.73 -8.12
CA ALA A 447 -29.96 5.70 -7.76
C ALA A 447 -30.51 7.06 -7.25
N PRO A 448 -31.61 7.62 -7.79
CA PRO A 448 -32.17 8.88 -7.29
C PRO A 448 -32.68 8.83 -5.85
N PHE A 449 -33.00 7.64 -5.33
CA PHE A 449 -33.66 7.46 -4.03
C PHE A 449 -32.77 6.79 -2.98
N CYS A 450 -31.59 6.31 -3.37
CA CYS A 450 -30.73 5.53 -2.47
C CYS A 450 -30.32 6.26 -1.19
N GLU A 451 -30.07 7.58 -1.25
CA GLU A 451 -29.68 8.37 -0.08
C GLU A 451 -30.80 8.34 0.98
N GLU A 452 -32.05 8.55 0.56
CA GLU A 452 -33.22 8.53 1.43
C GLU A 452 -33.43 7.15 2.05
N TRP A 453 -33.41 6.10 1.22
CA TRP A 453 -33.63 4.73 1.69
C TRP A 453 -32.54 4.24 2.64
N GLU A 454 -31.29 4.64 2.40
CA GLU A 454 -30.18 4.31 3.27
C GLU A 454 -30.27 5.03 4.61
N GLN A 455 -30.70 6.30 4.63
CA GLN A 455 -30.96 7.04 5.87
C GLN A 455 -32.16 6.46 6.65
N HIS A 456 -33.22 6.06 5.94
CA HIS A 456 -34.38 5.40 6.53
C HIS A 456 -34.04 3.99 7.05
N GLY A 457 -33.05 3.34 6.44
CA GLY A 457 -32.57 2.02 6.81
C GLY A 457 -33.44 0.87 6.28
N SER A 458 -34.19 1.10 5.20
CA SER A 458 -34.89 0.08 4.43
C SER A 458 -35.26 0.58 3.03
N VAL A 459 -35.49 -0.37 2.11
CA VAL A 459 -36.05 -0.09 0.77
C VAL A 459 -37.57 -0.29 0.80
N PRO A 460 -38.39 0.60 0.19
CA PRO A 460 -39.84 0.44 0.15
C PRO A 460 -40.29 -0.90 -0.46
N VAL A 461 -41.41 -1.44 0.01
CA VAL A 461 -41.92 -2.75 -0.41
C VAL A 461 -42.27 -2.74 -1.89
N GLU A 462 -42.84 -1.65 -2.40
CA GLU A 462 -43.24 -1.50 -3.80
C GLU A 462 -42.04 -1.59 -4.75
N VAL A 463 -40.89 -1.06 -4.32
CA VAL A 463 -39.62 -1.14 -5.07
C VAL A 463 -39.11 -2.58 -5.07
N GLN A 464 -39.20 -3.29 -3.95
CA GLN A 464 -38.83 -4.71 -3.86
C GLN A 464 -39.73 -5.58 -4.74
N THR A 465 -41.04 -5.35 -4.72
CA THR A 465 -42.01 -6.06 -5.56
C THR A 465 -41.68 -5.86 -7.03
N ARG A 466 -41.47 -4.61 -7.45
CA ARG A 466 -41.06 -4.30 -8.83
C ARG A 466 -39.72 -4.93 -9.20
N HIS A 467 -38.75 -4.93 -8.29
CA HIS A 467 -37.45 -5.59 -8.49
C HIS A 467 -37.60 -7.09 -8.77
N ALA A 468 -38.52 -7.75 -8.06
CA ALA A 468 -38.85 -9.15 -8.29
C ALA A 468 -39.63 -9.38 -9.60
N GLU A 469 -40.62 -8.54 -9.92
CA GLU A 469 -41.40 -8.61 -11.16
C GLU A 469 -40.54 -8.47 -12.42
N LEU A 470 -39.48 -7.65 -12.35
CA LEU A 470 -38.50 -7.49 -13.44
C LEU A 470 -37.53 -8.67 -13.58
N GLY A 471 -37.58 -9.63 -12.65
CA GLY A 471 -36.79 -10.86 -12.68
C GLY A 471 -35.43 -10.75 -11.97
N TYR A 472 -35.07 -9.62 -11.37
CA TYR A 472 -33.77 -9.45 -10.72
C TYR A 472 -33.60 -10.36 -9.50
N THR A 473 -34.67 -10.61 -8.74
CA THR A 473 -34.65 -11.56 -7.61
C THR A 473 -34.42 -12.99 -8.08
N ALA A 474 -35.00 -13.38 -9.22
CA ALA A 474 -34.83 -14.72 -9.79
C ALA A 474 -33.38 -15.00 -10.17
N VAL A 475 -32.72 -14.04 -10.84
CA VAL A 475 -31.33 -14.19 -11.28
C VAL A 475 -30.30 -13.93 -10.18
N ALA A 476 -30.69 -13.28 -9.08
CA ALA A 476 -29.84 -13.15 -7.90
C ALA A 476 -29.61 -14.51 -7.21
N ALA A 477 -30.54 -15.45 -7.34
CA ALA A 477 -30.42 -16.79 -6.78
C ALA A 477 -29.55 -17.67 -7.70
N PHE A 478 -28.31 -17.94 -7.28
CA PHE A 478 -27.33 -18.68 -8.07
C PHE A 478 -27.23 -20.16 -7.66
N PRO A 479 -27.07 -21.10 -8.61
CA PRO A 479 -27.30 -20.91 -10.04
C PRO A 479 -28.78 -20.64 -10.30
N LEU A 480 -29.10 -19.96 -11.41
CA LEU A 480 -30.49 -19.75 -11.81
C LEU A 480 -31.24 -21.09 -11.86
N ALA A 481 -32.30 -21.22 -11.06
CA ALA A 481 -33.12 -22.43 -10.98
C ALA A 481 -34.11 -22.53 -12.15
N LYS A 482 -33.57 -22.72 -13.37
CA LYS A 482 -34.31 -22.66 -14.64
C LYS A 482 -35.57 -23.54 -14.67
N ASP A 483 -35.50 -24.74 -14.11
CA ASP A 483 -36.60 -25.71 -14.11
C ASP A 483 -37.78 -25.32 -13.20
N TYR A 484 -37.59 -24.32 -12.34
CA TYR A 484 -38.58 -23.80 -11.41
C TYR A 484 -39.11 -22.42 -11.83
N LEU A 485 -38.71 -21.95 -13.02
CA LEU A 485 -39.33 -20.78 -13.64
C LEU A 485 -40.69 -21.19 -14.20
N HIS A 486 -41.75 -20.54 -13.71
CA HIS A 486 -43.14 -20.71 -14.09
C HIS A 486 -43.66 -19.42 -14.74
N GLY A 487 -43.04 -19.03 -15.87
CA GLY A 487 -43.42 -17.86 -16.65
C GLY A 487 -42.90 -16.52 -16.13
N GLN A 488 -41.98 -16.50 -15.15
CA GLN A 488 -41.30 -15.27 -14.76
C GLN A 488 -40.43 -14.76 -15.91
N ARG A 489 -40.48 -13.45 -16.11
CA ARG A 489 -39.54 -12.74 -16.96
C ARG A 489 -38.14 -12.79 -16.34
N LEU A 490 -37.11 -12.92 -17.19
CA LEU A 490 -35.73 -12.61 -16.82
C LEU A 490 -35.36 -11.20 -17.33
N PRO A 491 -34.49 -10.47 -16.62
CA PRO A 491 -34.06 -9.15 -17.07
C PRO A 491 -33.38 -9.25 -18.43
N GLY A 492 -33.52 -8.22 -19.27
CA GLY A 492 -33.02 -8.19 -20.64
C GLY A 492 -33.82 -9.07 -21.63
N ASP A 493 -34.96 -9.61 -21.19
CA ASP A 493 -35.76 -10.62 -21.90
C ASP A 493 -34.89 -11.79 -22.40
N ILE A 494 -33.95 -12.21 -21.54
CA ILE A 494 -32.99 -13.27 -21.84
C ILE A 494 -33.67 -14.62 -21.68
N ASP A 495 -33.56 -15.49 -22.67
CA ASP A 495 -34.03 -16.87 -22.54
C ASP A 495 -33.24 -17.55 -21.40
N PRO A 496 -33.91 -18.22 -20.44
CA PRO A 496 -33.23 -18.91 -19.35
C PRO A 496 -32.12 -19.86 -19.83
N ARG A 497 -32.23 -20.47 -21.02
CA ARG A 497 -31.23 -21.36 -21.61
C ARG A 497 -29.96 -20.63 -22.04
N GLU A 498 -30.07 -19.36 -22.43
CA GLU A 498 -28.94 -18.50 -22.79
C GLU A 498 -28.21 -17.91 -21.58
N TRP A 499 -28.84 -17.95 -20.39
CA TRP A 499 -28.27 -17.40 -19.17
C TRP A 499 -27.00 -18.15 -18.74
N ASP A 500 -25.89 -17.41 -18.65
CA ASP A 500 -24.56 -17.87 -18.27
C ASP A 500 -23.93 -16.96 -17.19
N GLY A 501 -22.73 -17.32 -16.71
CA GLY A 501 -22.04 -16.56 -15.66
C GLY A 501 -21.68 -15.11 -16.03
N PHE A 502 -21.66 -14.73 -17.30
CA PHE A 502 -21.45 -13.33 -17.71
C PHE A 502 -22.74 -12.53 -17.65
N HIS A 503 -23.92 -13.14 -17.83
CA HIS A 503 -25.20 -12.51 -17.53
C HIS A 503 -25.32 -12.22 -16.02
N ASP A 504 -24.94 -13.19 -15.18
CA ASP A 504 -24.87 -12.99 -13.72
C ASP A 504 -23.95 -11.81 -13.37
N LEU A 505 -22.75 -11.79 -13.94
CA LEU A 505 -21.77 -10.74 -13.71
C LEU A 505 -22.31 -9.34 -14.04
N ILE A 506 -23.04 -9.19 -15.14
CA ILE A 506 -23.62 -7.92 -15.57
C ILE A 506 -24.69 -7.42 -14.58
N VAL A 507 -25.55 -8.31 -14.08
CA VAL A 507 -26.58 -7.92 -13.11
C VAL A 507 -25.93 -7.42 -11.83
N ILE A 508 -24.92 -8.13 -11.32
CA ILE A 508 -24.18 -7.75 -10.11
C ILE A 508 -23.49 -6.40 -10.31
N ASP A 509 -22.79 -6.25 -11.43
CA ASP A 509 -22.01 -5.06 -11.77
C ASP A 509 -22.90 -3.84 -12.01
N GLU A 510 -24.01 -3.94 -12.73
CA GLU A 510 -24.86 -2.77 -12.99
C GLU A 510 -25.74 -2.40 -11.78
N LEU A 511 -26.24 -3.35 -10.99
CA LEU A 511 -27.00 -3.03 -9.76
C LEU A 511 -26.15 -2.25 -8.74
N ALA A 512 -24.86 -2.60 -8.62
CA ALA A 512 -23.92 -1.90 -7.74
C ALA A 512 -23.57 -0.48 -8.21
N ARG A 513 -23.94 -0.07 -9.43
CA ARG A 513 -23.66 1.25 -10.01
C ARG A 513 -24.32 2.39 -9.22
N CYS A 514 -25.39 2.11 -8.47
CA CYS A 514 -26.03 3.11 -7.61
C CYS A 514 -25.06 3.66 -6.54
N GLY A 515 -24.05 2.89 -6.11
CA GLY A 515 -23.05 3.31 -5.12
C GLY A 515 -23.54 3.27 -3.66
N TYR A 516 -24.62 2.55 -3.38
CA TYR A 516 -25.16 2.37 -2.02
C TYR A 516 -25.30 0.88 -1.72
N LEU A 517 -24.33 0.31 -1.00
CA LEU A 517 -24.25 -1.14 -0.80
C LEU A 517 -25.43 -1.67 0.04
N GLY A 518 -25.91 -0.88 1.00
CA GLY A 518 -27.06 -1.23 1.83
C GLY A 518 -28.32 -1.50 1.00
N ILE A 519 -28.56 -0.69 -0.03
CA ILE A 519 -29.70 -0.82 -0.96
C ILE A 519 -29.56 -2.06 -1.82
N VAL A 520 -28.37 -2.29 -2.39
CA VAL A 520 -28.06 -3.50 -3.17
C VAL A 520 -28.34 -4.75 -2.31
N TRP A 521 -27.96 -4.72 -1.03
CA TRP A 521 -28.17 -5.83 -0.12
C TRP A 521 -29.64 -6.01 0.28
N ALA A 522 -30.36 -4.92 0.51
CA ALA A 522 -31.78 -4.94 0.82
C ALA A 522 -32.63 -5.51 -0.34
N LEU A 523 -32.24 -5.25 -1.58
CA LEU A 523 -33.03 -5.69 -2.75
C LEU A 523 -32.94 -7.20 -3.01
N GLY A 524 -31.77 -7.82 -2.86
CA GLY A 524 -31.61 -9.22 -3.30
C GLY A 524 -30.57 -10.05 -2.58
N CYS A 525 -29.70 -9.48 -1.74
CA CYS A 525 -28.54 -10.21 -1.19
C CYS A 525 -28.94 -11.42 -0.33
N GLY A 526 -30.05 -11.31 0.41
CA GLY A 526 -30.53 -12.40 1.26
C GLY A 526 -30.86 -13.66 0.45
N ASN A 527 -31.54 -13.49 -0.67
CA ASN A 527 -31.86 -14.59 -1.59
C ASN A 527 -30.62 -15.07 -2.35
N SER A 528 -29.65 -14.20 -2.64
CA SER A 528 -28.41 -14.56 -3.34
C SER A 528 -27.43 -15.35 -2.49
N ILE A 529 -27.57 -15.36 -1.16
CA ILE A 529 -26.70 -16.11 -0.24
C ILE A 529 -27.46 -17.20 0.55
N GLY A 530 -28.71 -16.97 0.92
CA GLY A 530 -29.52 -17.93 1.69
C GLY A 530 -30.27 -18.93 0.82
N GLY A 531 -30.58 -18.58 -0.44
CA GLY A 531 -31.27 -19.44 -1.40
C GLY A 531 -30.40 -20.52 -2.06
N PRO A 532 -29.15 -20.25 -2.48
CA PRO A 532 -28.32 -21.24 -3.18
C PRO A 532 -28.14 -22.59 -2.50
N PRO A 533 -28.02 -22.70 -1.16
CA PRO A 533 -27.97 -24.02 -0.52
C PRO A 533 -29.20 -24.89 -0.81
N VAL A 534 -30.39 -24.27 -0.91
CA VAL A 534 -31.64 -24.98 -1.27
C VAL A 534 -31.61 -25.41 -2.73
N ILE A 535 -31.11 -24.55 -3.62
CA ILE A 535 -31.00 -24.85 -5.06
C ILE A 535 -30.06 -26.04 -5.29
N ASN A 536 -28.89 -26.02 -4.66
CA ASN A 536 -27.83 -26.99 -4.93
C ASN A 536 -28.00 -28.30 -4.14
N PHE A 537 -28.53 -28.26 -2.91
CA PHE A 537 -28.55 -29.40 -2.00
C PHE A 537 -29.94 -29.77 -1.46
N GLY A 538 -30.97 -28.99 -1.79
CA GLY A 538 -32.34 -29.32 -1.44
C GLY A 538 -32.82 -30.58 -2.17
N ASN A 539 -33.62 -31.41 -1.50
CA ASN A 539 -34.36 -32.46 -2.18
C ASN A 539 -35.53 -31.88 -3.00
N GLU A 540 -36.15 -32.69 -3.86
CA GLU A 540 -37.21 -32.21 -4.76
C GLU A 540 -38.43 -31.62 -4.03
N ALA A 541 -38.79 -32.15 -2.86
CA ALA A 541 -39.88 -31.59 -2.06
C ALA A 541 -39.54 -30.20 -1.51
N GLN A 542 -38.30 -30.02 -1.03
CA GLN A 542 -37.80 -28.72 -0.57
C GLN A 542 -37.71 -27.71 -1.73
N LYS A 543 -37.19 -28.14 -2.88
CA LYS A 543 -37.08 -27.26 -4.05
C LYS A 543 -38.44 -26.78 -4.54
N ARG A 544 -39.42 -27.69 -4.68
CA ARG A 544 -40.81 -27.35 -5.05
C ARG A 544 -41.48 -26.43 -4.05
N ARG A 545 -41.13 -26.56 -2.76
CA ARG A 545 -41.66 -25.71 -1.69
C ARG A 545 -41.06 -24.30 -1.70
N PHE A 546 -39.74 -24.18 -1.83
CA PHE A 546 -39.05 -22.92 -1.56
C PHE A 546 -38.68 -22.13 -2.82
N LEU A 547 -38.29 -22.79 -3.91
CA LEU A 547 -37.74 -22.09 -5.08
C LEU A 547 -38.75 -21.18 -5.78
N PRO A 548 -40.03 -21.56 -6.00
CA PRO A 548 -40.99 -20.66 -6.64
C PRO A 548 -41.16 -19.33 -5.89
N ASP A 549 -41.17 -19.37 -4.55
CA ASP A 549 -41.31 -18.16 -3.72
C ASP A 549 -40.03 -17.33 -3.66
N ILE A 550 -38.85 -17.97 -3.67
CA ILE A 550 -37.56 -17.27 -3.81
C ILE A 550 -37.51 -16.53 -5.15
N LEU A 551 -37.82 -17.22 -6.26
CA LEU A 551 -37.70 -16.67 -7.61
C LEU A 551 -38.70 -15.54 -7.88
N THR A 552 -39.88 -15.58 -7.27
CA THR A 552 -40.90 -14.52 -7.37
C THR A 552 -40.74 -13.41 -6.32
N GLY A 553 -39.77 -13.53 -5.41
CA GLY A 553 -39.57 -12.58 -4.31
C GLY A 553 -40.65 -12.61 -3.22
N LYS A 554 -41.54 -13.62 -3.23
CA LYS A 554 -42.55 -13.82 -2.19
C LYS A 554 -41.96 -14.28 -0.86
N ALA A 555 -40.83 -14.98 -0.90
CA ALA A 555 -40.07 -15.38 0.28
C ALA A 555 -38.69 -14.75 0.26
N ARG A 556 -38.27 -14.23 1.41
CA ARG A 556 -36.93 -13.71 1.63
C ARG A 556 -36.12 -14.67 2.49
N PHE A 557 -34.91 -14.96 2.04
CA PHE A 557 -33.95 -15.79 2.75
C PHE A 557 -32.86 -14.93 3.37
N CYS A 558 -32.23 -15.44 4.41
CA CYS A 558 -30.93 -14.99 4.89
C CYS A 558 -30.02 -16.21 5.18
N LEU A 559 -28.73 -15.97 5.35
CA LEU A 559 -27.74 -17.01 5.65
C LEU A 559 -27.19 -16.84 7.06
N GLY A 560 -27.49 -17.77 7.96
CA GLY A 560 -27.13 -17.75 9.38
C GLY A 560 -25.92 -18.63 9.68
N VAL A 561 -24.70 -18.12 9.47
CA VAL A 561 -23.46 -18.87 9.77
C VAL A 561 -22.78 -18.31 11.00
N THR A 562 -22.34 -17.05 10.92
CA THR A 562 -21.54 -16.38 11.94
C THR A 562 -22.26 -16.22 13.27
N GLU A 563 -21.51 -16.40 14.35
CA GLU A 563 -21.93 -16.28 15.74
C GLU A 563 -21.10 -15.22 16.46
N PRO A 564 -21.47 -14.78 17.69
CA PRO A 564 -20.65 -13.87 18.49
C PRO A 564 -19.20 -14.31 18.65
N ASP A 565 -19.00 -15.61 18.89
CA ASP A 565 -17.70 -16.19 19.22
C ASP A 565 -17.08 -16.99 18.06
N ALA A 566 -17.80 -17.15 16.94
CA ALA A 566 -17.36 -17.92 15.78
C ALA A 566 -17.66 -17.18 14.46
N GLY A 567 -16.65 -16.48 13.93
CA GLY A 567 -16.70 -15.77 12.65
C GLY A 567 -15.83 -16.45 11.58
N SER A 568 -14.52 -16.19 11.63
CA SER A 568 -13.55 -16.85 10.74
C SER A 568 -13.45 -18.36 10.98
N ASP A 569 -13.65 -18.79 12.23
CA ASP A 569 -13.70 -20.21 12.62
C ASP A 569 -15.12 -20.76 12.56
N VAL A 570 -15.61 -21.02 11.34
CA VAL A 570 -16.96 -21.60 11.14
C VAL A 570 -17.08 -23.01 11.74
N ALA A 571 -15.98 -23.74 11.92
CA ALA A 571 -16.02 -25.06 12.53
C ALA A 571 -16.35 -25.00 14.03
N GLY A 572 -16.06 -23.86 14.67
CA GLY A 572 -16.27 -23.58 16.09
C GLY A 572 -17.66 -23.08 16.48
N ILE A 573 -18.65 -23.08 15.58
CA ILE A 573 -20.01 -22.63 15.91
C ILE A 573 -20.66 -23.43 17.05
N THR A 574 -21.54 -22.78 17.80
CA THR A 574 -22.14 -23.28 19.05
C THR A 574 -23.66 -23.36 19.01
N THR A 575 -24.34 -22.73 18.03
CA THR A 575 -25.79 -22.91 17.85
C THR A 575 -26.10 -24.38 17.67
N THR A 576 -26.95 -24.95 18.51
CA THR A 576 -27.29 -26.38 18.54
C THR A 576 -28.63 -26.65 17.85
N ALA A 577 -28.79 -27.87 17.35
CA ALA A 577 -30.07 -28.40 16.88
C ALA A 577 -30.22 -29.85 17.35
N GLU A 578 -31.01 -30.07 18.40
CA GLU A 578 -31.24 -31.40 18.99
C GLU A 578 -32.47 -32.04 18.34
N ARG A 579 -32.34 -33.24 17.78
CA ARG A 579 -33.48 -33.94 17.19
C ARG A 579 -34.41 -34.50 18.27
N LYS A 580 -35.70 -34.12 18.25
CA LYS A 580 -36.78 -34.66 19.08
C LYS A 580 -37.94 -35.10 18.20
N GLY A 581 -37.95 -36.38 17.83
CA GLY A 581 -38.97 -36.94 16.93
C GLY A 581 -38.85 -36.41 15.51
N ASP A 582 -39.88 -35.71 15.05
CA ASP A 582 -40.02 -35.12 13.70
C ASP A 582 -39.55 -33.66 13.62
N VAL A 583 -39.07 -33.09 14.72
CA VAL A 583 -38.50 -31.74 14.79
C VAL A 583 -37.07 -31.73 15.35
N TYR A 584 -36.32 -30.71 14.98
CA TYR A 584 -35.13 -30.22 15.66
C TYR A 584 -35.53 -29.11 16.63
N ILE A 585 -34.91 -29.09 17.80
CA ILE A 585 -34.99 -27.99 18.76
C ILE A 585 -33.71 -27.18 18.67
N VAL A 586 -33.81 -25.95 18.16
CA VAL A 586 -32.68 -25.07 17.88
C VAL A 586 -32.49 -24.06 19.00
N ASN A 587 -31.25 -23.96 19.51
CA ASN A 587 -30.85 -23.00 20.53
C ASN A 587 -29.52 -22.34 20.17
N GLY A 588 -29.41 -21.02 20.30
CA GLY A 588 -28.17 -20.28 20.07
C GLY A 588 -28.41 -18.90 19.46
N ALA A 589 -27.38 -18.35 18.83
CA ALA A 589 -27.47 -17.03 18.22
C ALA A 589 -26.60 -16.89 16.96
N LYS A 590 -27.09 -16.08 16.02
CA LYS A 590 -26.38 -15.68 14.81
C LYS A 590 -26.20 -14.18 14.78
N LYS A 591 -25.06 -13.72 14.25
CA LYS A 591 -24.67 -12.31 14.26
C LYS A 591 -24.17 -11.87 12.90
N TRP A 592 -24.46 -10.60 12.56
CA TRP A 592 -24.14 -9.98 11.27
C TRP A 592 -24.96 -10.51 10.09
N ILE A 593 -26.18 -11.00 10.36
CA ILE A 593 -26.98 -11.68 9.35
C ILE A 593 -27.71 -10.65 8.49
N THR A 594 -27.20 -10.43 7.29
CA THR A 594 -27.83 -9.57 6.27
C THR A 594 -29.24 -10.04 5.96
N ASN A 595 -30.18 -9.10 5.84
CA ASN A 595 -31.61 -9.33 5.66
C ASN A 595 -32.35 -10.10 6.78
N GLY A 596 -31.69 -10.45 7.89
CA GLY A 596 -32.31 -11.33 8.90
C GLY A 596 -33.66 -10.83 9.42
N ILE A 597 -33.79 -9.53 9.69
CA ILE A 597 -35.04 -8.90 10.17
C ILE A 597 -36.17 -8.87 9.12
N PHE A 598 -35.84 -9.03 7.84
CA PHE A 598 -36.79 -9.04 6.73
C PHE A 598 -37.05 -10.44 6.18
N ALA A 599 -36.30 -11.45 6.65
CA ALA A 599 -36.32 -12.79 6.08
C ALA A 599 -37.51 -13.61 6.62
N ASP A 600 -38.09 -14.43 5.76
CA ASP A 600 -39.06 -15.47 6.14
C ASP A 600 -38.35 -16.76 6.56
N TYR A 601 -37.16 -17.01 5.98
CA TYR A 601 -36.37 -18.20 6.26
C TYR A 601 -34.88 -17.85 6.46
N CYS A 602 -34.23 -18.56 7.37
CA CYS A 602 -32.78 -18.53 7.53
C CYS A 602 -32.21 -19.89 7.18
N THR A 603 -31.37 -19.96 6.16
CA THR A 603 -30.52 -21.12 5.94
C THR A 603 -29.36 -21.03 6.94
N ALA A 604 -29.37 -21.84 7.98
CA ALA A 604 -28.47 -21.73 9.11
C ALA A 604 -27.52 -22.93 9.22
N ALA A 605 -26.26 -22.65 9.59
CA ALA A 605 -25.33 -23.67 10.06
C ALA A 605 -25.58 -23.92 11.56
N VAL A 606 -25.85 -25.17 11.93
CA VAL A 606 -26.17 -25.57 13.31
C VAL A 606 -25.41 -26.84 13.68
N ARG A 607 -25.15 -27.05 14.98
CA ARG A 607 -24.48 -28.23 15.51
C ARG A 607 -25.52 -29.28 15.90
N THR A 608 -25.54 -30.40 15.19
CA THR A 608 -26.38 -31.58 15.46
C THR A 608 -25.59 -32.74 16.08
N GLY A 609 -24.26 -32.70 15.97
CA GLY A 609 -23.36 -33.74 16.45
C GLY A 609 -22.22 -33.23 17.32
N GLY A 610 -21.08 -33.92 17.30
CA GLY A 610 -19.89 -33.62 18.09
C GLY A 610 -19.14 -32.35 17.65
N GLU A 611 -17.90 -32.18 18.12
CA GLU A 611 -17.08 -31.01 17.81
C GLU A 611 -16.59 -30.95 16.35
N GLY A 612 -16.18 -29.75 15.92
CA GLY A 612 -15.59 -29.53 14.60
C GLY A 612 -16.55 -29.66 13.43
N ILE A 613 -15.99 -29.80 12.23
CA ILE A 613 -16.72 -29.78 10.95
C ILE A 613 -17.72 -30.93 10.79
N GLN A 614 -17.46 -32.07 11.45
CA GLN A 614 -18.27 -33.28 11.34
C GLN A 614 -19.54 -33.23 12.18
N GLY A 615 -19.72 -32.21 13.04
CA GLY A 615 -20.94 -32.06 13.84
C GLY A 615 -21.92 -31.03 13.29
N ILE A 616 -21.63 -30.43 12.13
CA ILE A 616 -22.39 -29.30 11.59
C ILE A 616 -23.40 -29.80 10.55
N SER A 617 -24.64 -29.32 10.65
CA SER A 617 -25.74 -29.50 9.69
C SER A 617 -26.19 -28.16 9.12
N ALA A 618 -26.86 -28.19 7.97
CA ALA A 618 -27.48 -27.00 7.35
C ALA A 618 -29.01 -27.15 7.43
N LEU A 619 -29.68 -26.16 8.02
CA LEU A 619 -31.12 -26.22 8.32
C LEU A 619 -31.83 -24.97 7.80
N VAL A 620 -33.01 -25.14 7.18
CA VAL A 620 -33.88 -24.00 6.82
C VAL A 620 -34.80 -23.69 8.00
N ILE A 621 -34.51 -22.62 8.73
CA ILE A 621 -35.24 -22.21 9.94
C ILE A 621 -36.29 -21.16 9.56
N PRO A 622 -37.59 -21.36 9.86
CA PRO A 622 -38.62 -20.33 9.67
C PRO A 622 -38.41 -19.18 10.65
N MET A 623 -38.25 -17.96 10.15
CA MET A 623 -37.90 -16.77 10.97
C MET A 623 -39.07 -16.23 11.80
N LYS A 624 -40.30 -16.64 11.46
CA LYS A 624 -41.53 -16.31 12.21
C LYS A 624 -41.92 -17.39 13.21
N ALA A 625 -41.10 -18.43 13.39
CA ALA A 625 -41.38 -19.49 14.36
C ALA A 625 -41.29 -18.95 15.81
N PRO A 626 -42.12 -19.45 16.73
CA PRO A 626 -41.97 -19.13 18.16
C PRO A 626 -40.55 -19.44 18.65
N GLY A 627 -39.99 -18.51 19.44
CA GLY A 627 -38.61 -18.61 19.96
C GLY A 627 -37.54 -17.94 19.09
N VAL A 628 -37.88 -17.44 17.90
CA VAL A 628 -36.97 -16.63 17.08
C VAL A 628 -37.11 -15.15 17.47
N THR A 629 -36.01 -14.52 17.89
CA THR A 629 -35.95 -13.08 18.16
C THR A 629 -34.93 -12.42 17.25
N CYS A 630 -35.28 -11.27 16.67
CA CYS A 630 -34.41 -10.51 15.76
C CYS A 630 -34.19 -9.10 16.27
N ARG A 631 -32.93 -8.64 16.24
CA ARG A 631 -32.56 -7.25 16.57
C ARG A 631 -31.65 -6.68 15.49
N LYS A 632 -32.04 -5.53 14.93
CA LYS A 632 -31.22 -4.81 13.94
C LYS A 632 -29.90 -4.37 14.58
N ILE A 633 -28.79 -4.55 13.86
CA ILE A 633 -27.46 -4.08 14.23
C ILE A 633 -27.15 -2.80 13.44
N ARG A 634 -26.76 -1.74 14.15
CA ARG A 634 -26.34 -0.48 13.54
C ARG A 634 -24.85 -0.52 13.24
N ASN A 635 -24.52 -0.43 11.95
CA ASN A 635 -23.15 -0.53 11.43
C ASN A 635 -22.65 0.84 10.93
N SER A 636 -21.38 0.93 10.57
CA SER A 636 -20.81 2.15 9.98
C SER A 636 -21.44 2.51 8.63
N GLY A 637 -21.78 1.50 7.83
CA GLY A 637 -22.46 1.60 6.54
C GLY A 637 -23.52 0.51 6.41
N VAL A 638 -24.08 0.36 5.21
CA VAL A 638 -25.12 -0.61 4.86
C VAL A 638 -26.37 -0.60 5.75
N GLU A 639 -26.85 0.58 6.15
CA GLU A 639 -27.97 0.72 7.10
C GLU A 639 -29.28 0.13 6.55
N ALA A 640 -29.50 0.18 5.22
CA ALA A 640 -30.67 -0.42 4.60
C ALA A 640 -30.64 -1.96 4.50
N SER A 641 -29.49 -2.60 4.71
CA SER A 641 -29.29 -4.04 4.46
C SER A 641 -30.01 -4.99 5.43
N GLY A 642 -30.54 -4.46 6.54
CA GLY A 642 -31.19 -5.29 7.57
C GLY A 642 -30.21 -6.23 8.28
N SER A 643 -28.96 -5.80 8.52
CA SER A 643 -28.01 -6.58 9.33
C SER A 643 -28.58 -6.86 10.71
N THR A 644 -28.62 -8.14 11.10
CA THR A 644 -29.44 -8.62 12.22
C THR A 644 -28.65 -9.53 13.16
N TYR A 645 -28.94 -9.38 14.45
CA TYR A 645 -28.65 -10.36 15.49
C TYR A 645 -29.89 -11.24 15.67
N ILE A 646 -29.73 -12.55 15.52
CA ILE A 646 -30.83 -13.52 15.59
C ILE A 646 -30.58 -14.41 16.80
N GLU A 647 -31.57 -14.57 17.66
CA GLU A 647 -31.57 -15.50 18.79
C GLU A 647 -32.59 -16.60 18.54
N PHE A 648 -32.19 -17.83 18.85
CA PHE A 648 -33.04 -19.01 18.81
C PHE A 648 -33.16 -19.56 20.23
N ASP A 649 -34.37 -19.57 20.78
CA ASP A 649 -34.70 -20.17 22.07
C ASP A 649 -35.81 -21.22 21.88
N GLN A 650 -35.44 -22.49 22.03
CA GLN A 650 -36.31 -23.66 21.87
C GLN A 650 -37.12 -23.68 20.56
N VAL A 651 -36.52 -23.22 19.47
CA VAL A 651 -37.19 -23.10 18.18
C VAL A 651 -37.40 -24.49 17.57
N LYS A 652 -38.66 -24.84 17.31
CA LYS A 652 -39.03 -26.11 16.68
C LYS A 652 -38.94 -25.99 15.16
N VAL A 653 -38.06 -26.78 14.55
CA VAL A 653 -37.86 -26.81 13.10
C VAL A 653 -38.09 -28.23 12.58
N PRO A 654 -38.97 -28.46 11.58
CA PRO A 654 -39.20 -29.81 11.06
C PRO A 654 -37.90 -30.47 10.56
N VAL A 655 -37.74 -31.77 10.80
CA VAL A 655 -36.61 -32.56 10.26
C VAL A 655 -36.58 -32.49 8.73
N ALA A 656 -37.75 -32.34 8.09
CA ALA A 656 -37.88 -32.14 6.65
C ALA A 656 -37.23 -30.83 6.12
N ASN A 657 -36.82 -29.91 6.99
CA ASN A 657 -36.09 -28.69 6.63
C ASN A 657 -34.56 -28.86 6.68
N LEU A 658 -34.05 -30.05 7.04
CA LEU A 658 -32.62 -30.39 6.95
C LEU A 658 -32.18 -30.45 5.49
N LEU A 659 -31.14 -29.69 5.14
CA LEU A 659 -30.55 -29.72 3.81
C LEU A 659 -29.44 -30.77 3.75
N GLY A 660 -29.53 -31.66 2.76
CA GLY A 660 -28.60 -32.79 2.64
C GLY A 660 -28.73 -33.77 3.79
N GLN A 661 -27.59 -34.23 4.30
CA GLN A 661 -27.52 -35.22 5.39
C GLN A 661 -27.15 -34.55 6.70
N GLU A 662 -27.63 -35.12 7.80
CA GLU A 662 -27.24 -34.71 9.15
C GLU A 662 -25.72 -34.83 9.29
N ASN A 663 -25.11 -33.88 10.01
CA ASN A 663 -23.67 -33.78 10.24
C ASN A 663 -22.82 -33.53 8.96
N HIS A 664 -23.46 -33.23 7.83
CA HIS A 664 -22.81 -32.93 6.54
C HIS A 664 -23.14 -31.53 6.01
N GLY A 665 -23.43 -30.58 6.92
CA GLY A 665 -23.75 -29.19 6.59
C GLY A 665 -22.53 -28.33 6.24
N PHE A 666 -21.34 -28.63 6.78
CA PHE A 666 -20.16 -27.78 6.54
C PHE A 666 -19.80 -27.65 5.04
N PRO A 667 -19.75 -28.73 4.23
CA PRO A 667 -19.50 -28.62 2.79
C PRO A 667 -20.59 -27.83 2.05
N ILE A 668 -21.86 -27.95 2.47
CA ILE A 668 -23.00 -27.21 1.89
C ILE A 668 -22.77 -25.70 2.04
N ILE A 669 -22.40 -25.26 3.24
CA ILE A 669 -22.11 -23.85 3.53
C ILE A 669 -20.87 -23.38 2.76
N MET A 670 -19.79 -24.17 2.74
CA MET A 670 -18.56 -23.78 2.04
C MET A 670 -18.75 -23.66 0.52
N ASN A 671 -19.59 -24.50 -0.09
CA ASN A 671 -19.88 -24.43 -1.52
C ASN A 671 -20.52 -23.09 -1.90
N ASN A 672 -21.40 -22.57 -1.04
CA ASN A 672 -22.09 -21.31 -1.25
C ASN A 672 -21.13 -20.10 -1.33
N PHE A 673 -20.04 -20.12 -0.55
CA PHE A 673 -19.12 -18.99 -0.45
C PHE A 673 -18.35 -18.69 -1.74
N ASN A 674 -18.19 -19.64 -2.67
CA ASN A 674 -17.45 -19.37 -3.90
C ASN A 674 -18.17 -18.36 -4.80
N HIS A 675 -19.48 -18.53 -4.99
CA HIS A 675 -20.29 -17.56 -5.73
C HIS A 675 -20.40 -16.24 -4.98
N GLU A 676 -20.60 -16.28 -3.66
CA GLU A 676 -20.63 -15.07 -2.82
C GLU A 676 -19.34 -14.24 -2.96
N ARG A 677 -18.16 -14.88 -3.01
CA ARG A 677 -16.88 -14.19 -3.20
C ARG A 677 -16.78 -13.49 -4.55
N LEU A 678 -17.25 -14.13 -5.63
CA LEU A 678 -17.32 -13.51 -6.95
C LEU A 678 -18.27 -12.30 -6.93
N TRP A 679 -19.43 -12.45 -6.30
CA TRP A 679 -20.42 -11.38 -6.14
C TRP A 679 -19.84 -10.17 -5.38
N LEU A 680 -19.15 -10.41 -4.27
CA LEU A 680 -18.46 -9.37 -3.49
C LEU A 680 -17.33 -8.72 -4.28
N ALA A 681 -16.56 -9.50 -5.05
CA ALA A 681 -15.49 -8.96 -5.89
C ALA A 681 -16.03 -8.04 -6.98
N CYS A 682 -17.05 -8.48 -7.71
CA CYS A 682 -17.70 -7.71 -8.76
C CYS A 682 -18.29 -6.39 -8.21
N THR A 683 -19.06 -6.48 -7.13
CA THR A 683 -19.63 -5.31 -6.44
C THR A 683 -18.54 -4.33 -6.00
N SER A 684 -17.43 -4.82 -5.44
CA SER A 684 -16.31 -3.98 -5.02
C SER A 684 -15.69 -3.23 -6.20
N LEU A 685 -15.49 -3.90 -7.34
CA LEU A 685 -14.94 -3.28 -8.53
C LEU A 685 -15.89 -2.26 -9.15
N ARG A 686 -17.21 -2.51 -9.17
CA ARG A 686 -18.17 -1.50 -9.61
C ARG A 686 -18.16 -0.28 -8.71
N MET A 687 -18.24 -0.44 -7.39
CA MET A 687 -18.21 0.69 -6.45
C MET A 687 -16.91 1.50 -6.62
N ALA A 688 -15.80 0.84 -6.90
CA ALA A 688 -14.54 1.50 -7.21
C ALA A 688 -14.63 2.31 -8.52
N ARG A 689 -15.28 1.77 -9.57
CA ARG A 689 -15.56 2.54 -10.81
C ARG A 689 -16.47 3.74 -10.55
N VAL A 690 -17.48 3.62 -9.69
CA VAL A 690 -18.34 4.76 -9.27
C VAL A 690 -17.50 5.84 -8.60
N CYS A 691 -16.61 5.47 -7.67
CA CYS A 691 -15.67 6.41 -7.04
C CYS A 691 -14.75 7.09 -8.07
N ALA A 692 -14.21 6.34 -9.03
CA ALA A 692 -13.37 6.88 -10.08
C ALA A 692 -14.14 7.84 -11.00
N GLU A 693 -15.38 7.50 -11.37
CA GLU A 693 -16.27 8.31 -12.20
C GLU A 693 -16.56 9.65 -11.53
N ASP A 694 -17.02 9.64 -10.28
CA ASP A 694 -17.38 10.85 -9.53
C ASP A 694 -16.16 11.74 -9.27
N ALA A 695 -15.03 11.15 -8.90
CA ALA A 695 -13.78 11.89 -8.73
C ALA A 695 -13.29 12.52 -10.03
N TYR A 696 -13.36 11.81 -11.16
CA TYR A 696 -12.95 12.34 -12.46
C TYR A 696 -13.84 13.49 -12.89
N ASN A 697 -15.16 13.29 -12.78
CA ASN A 697 -16.18 14.27 -13.07
C ASN A 697 -16.08 15.54 -12.19
N HIS A 698 -15.61 15.39 -10.94
CA HIS A 698 -15.25 16.52 -10.10
C HIS A 698 -13.98 17.21 -10.61
N ALA A 699 -12.92 16.44 -10.88
CA ALA A 699 -11.60 16.96 -11.24
C ALA A 699 -11.59 17.77 -12.55
N ILE A 700 -12.44 17.43 -13.53
CA ILE A 700 -12.55 18.17 -14.80
C ILE A 700 -13.38 19.45 -14.72
N ARG A 701 -14.18 19.63 -13.64
CA ARG A 701 -15.03 20.81 -13.43
C ARG A 701 -14.48 21.74 -12.36
N ARG A 702 -13.82 21.20 -11.34
CA ARG A 702 -13.32 21.98 -10.20
C ARG A 702 -12.08 22.76 -10.61
N GLU A 703 -12.09 24.07 -10.34
CA GLU A 703 -10.92 24.93 -10.52
C GLU A 703 -10.21 25.20 -9.19
N THR A 704 -8.88 25.15 -9.22
CA THR A 704 -7.99 25.52 -8.12
C THR A 704 -6.75 26.17 -8.68
N PHE A 705 -6.29 27.27 -8.08
CA PHE A 705 -5.09 27.98 -8.53
C PHE A 705 -5.13 28.37 -10.03
N GLY A 706 -6.30 28.83 -10.51
CA GLY A 706 -6.47 29.35 -11.87
C GLY A 706 -6.56 28.30 -12.99
N LYS A 707 -6.74 27.02 -12.66
CA LYS A 707 -6.90 25.95 -13.65
C LYS A 707 -7.75 24.79 -13.13
N LYS A 708 -8.20 23.89 -14.02
CA LYS A 708 -8.95 22.70 -13.60
C LYS A 708 -8.09 21.77 -12.75
N LEU A 709 -8.70 21.09 -11.79
CA LEU A 709 -7.99 20.22 -10.84
C LEU A 709 -7.25 19.09 -11.60
N ILE A 710 -7.87 18.53 -12.64
CA ILE A 710 -7.29 17.50 -13.52
C ILE A 710 -6.00 17.97 -14.23
N GLU A 711 -5.77 19.27 -14.38
CA GLU A 711 -4.56 19.80 -15.02
C GLU A 711 -3.32 19.72 -14.12
N ASN A 712 -3.47 19.32 -12.86
CA ASN A 712 -2.34 18.99 -12.00
C ASN A 712 -1.85 17.57 -12.26
N GLN A 713 -0.55 17.41 -12.56
CA GLN A 713 0.05 16.10 -12.84
C GLN A 713 -0.18 15.08 -11.72
N VAL A 714 -0.10 15.53 -10.46
CA VAL A 714 -0.35 14.70 -9.27
C VAL A 714 -1.77 14.13 -9.22
N ILE A 715 -2.75 14.84 -9.79
CA ILE A 715 -4.14 14.38 -9.88
C ILE A 715 -4.29 13.36 -11.01
N ARG A 716 -3.72 13.61 -12.19
CA ARG A 716 -3.71 12.63 -13.30
C ARG A 716 -3.02 11.32 -12.92
N ALA A 717 -1.94 11.40 -12.13
CA ALA A 717 -1.24 10.22 -11.63
C ALA A 717 -2.14 9.33 -10.76
N LYS A 718 -3.04 9.92 -9.96
CA LYS A 718 -4.05 9.16 -9.18
C LYS A 718 -5.00 8.41 -10.09
N PHE A 719 -5.56 9.07 -11.10
CA PHE A 719 -6.45 8.40 -12.08
C PHE A 719 -5.76 7.27 -12.84
N SER A 720 -4.49 7.43 -13.22
CA SER A 720 -3.71 6.35 -13.82
C SER A 720 -3.50 5.17 -12.86
N ALA A 721 -3.28 5.42 -11.56
CA ALA A 721 -3.18 4.35 -10.57
C ALA A 721 -4.52 3.64 -10.36
N MET A 722 -5.62 4.39 -10.20
CA MET A 722 -6.97 3.84 -10.07
C MET A 722 -7.34 2.97 -11.27
N GLY A 723 -7.14 3.47 -12.49
CA GLY A 723 -7.40 2.74 -13.72
C GLY A 723 -6.60 1.44 -13.85
N ARG A 724 -5.30 1.46 -13.54
CA ARG A 724 -4.46 0.25 -13.58
C ARG A 724 -4.98 -0.84 -12.64
N SER A 725 -5.39 -0.49 -11.42
CA SER A 725 -5.94 -1.47 -10.47
C SER A 725 -7.32 -1.97 -10.89
N LEU A 726 -8.20 -1.07 -11.32
CA LEU A 726 -9.55 -1.41 -11.78
C LEU A 726 -9.54 -2.36 -12.97
N ASP A 727 -8.84 -2.00 -14.04
CA ASP A 727 -8.91 -2.76 -15.29
C ASP A 727 -8.16 -4.09 -15.21
N SER A 728 -7.08 -4.18 -14.42
CA SER A 728 -6.40 -5.46 -14.18
C SER A 728 -7.24 -6.41 -13.32
N ALA A 729 -7.85 -5.93 -12.24
CA ALA A 729 -8.72 -6.76 -11.40
C ALA A 729 -9.99 -7.21 -12.14
N TYR A 730 -10.58 -6.34 -12.96
CA TYR A 730 -11.76 -6.68 -13.76
C TYR A 730 -11.43 -7.70 -14.85
N ALA A 731 -10.31 -7.55 -15.57
CA ALA A 731 -9.89 -8.53 -16.56
C ALA A 731 -9.63 -9.91 -15.94
N TRP A 732 -9.06 -9.96 -14.73
CA TRP A 732 -8.87 -11.22 -14.02
C TRP A 732 -10.20 -11.85 -13.60
N MET A 733 -11.15 -11.04 -13.11
CA MET A 733 -12.50 -11.50 -12.81
C MET A 733 -13.17 -12.14 -14.02
N GLU A 734 -13.15 -11.47 -15.18
CA GLU A 734 -13.71 -12.01 -16.44
C GLU A 734 -13.07 -13.34 -16.82
N GLN A 735 -11.74 -13.45 -16.67
CA GLN A 735 -11.02 -14.70 -16.94
C GLN A 735 -11.46 -15.83 -15.99
N LEU A 736 -11.66 -15.54 -14.71
CA LEU A 736 -12.12 -16.55 -13.74
C LEU A 736 -13.57 -16.97 -14.00
N VAL A 737 -14.44 -16.04 -14.38
CA VAL A 737 -15.83 -16.35 -14.81
C VAL A 737 -15.82 -17.25 -16.03
N TYR A 738 -15.02 -16.91 -17.05
CA TYR A 738 -14.88 -17.73 -18.25
C TYR A 738 -14.41 -19.16 -17.91
N MET A 739 -13.35 -19.28 -17.11
CA MET A 739 -12.83 -20.59 -16.69
C MET A 739 -13.87 -21.42 -15.92
N SER A 740 -14.57 -20.79 -14.98
CA SER A 740 -15.62 -21.44 -14.19
C SER A 740 -16.78 -21.92 -15.07
N GLU A 741 -17.20 -21.10 -16.04
CA GLU A 741 -18.29 -21.41 -16.95
C GLU A 741 -17.92 -22.55 -17.92
N MET A 742 -16.71 -22.55 -18.46
CA MET A 742 -16.25 -23.66 -19.31
C MET A 742 -16.09 -24.96 -18.52
N ALA A 743 -15.52 -24.90 -17.33
CA ALA A 743 -15.39 -26.07 -16.47
C ALA A 743 -16.76 -26.66 -16.09
N ARG A 744 -17.75 -25.81 -15.82
CA ARG A 744 -19.13 -26.22 -15.55
C ARG A 744 -19.75 -26.93 -16.76
N LYS A 745 -19.58 -26.39 -17.97
CA LYS A 745 -20.07 -27.02 -19.22
C LYS A 745 -19.43 -28.38 -19.48
N ASP A 746 -18.15 -28.50 -19.16
CA ASP A 746 -17.40 -29.74 -19.35
C ASP A 746 -17.54 -30.73 -18.18
N GLY A 747 -18.27 -30.38 -17.11
CA GLY A 747 -18.41 -31.21 -15.91
C GLY A 747 -17.10 -31.41 -15.13
N ARG A 748 -16.15 -30.48 -15.23
CA ARG A 748 -14.83 -30.56 -14.60
C ARG A 748 -14.75 -29.72 -13.32
N ASP A 749 -14.21 -30.29 -12.26
CA ASP A 749 -13.77 -29.51 -11.10
C ASP A 749 -12.36 -28.98 -11.34
N ILE A 750 -12.24 -27.65 -11.49
CA ILE A 750 -10.96 -26.96 -11.69
C ILE A 750 -10.49 -26.21 -10.42
N ALA A 751 -11.08 -26.49 -9.25
CA ALA A 751 -10.68 -25.95 -7.95
C ALA A 751 -10.64 -24.41 -7.89
N MET A 752 -11.71 -23.74 -8.33
CA MET A 752 -11.78 -22.27 -8.39
C MET A 752 -11.77 -21.55 -7.04
N GLY A 753 -11.99 -22.26 -5.92
CA GLY A 753 -12.21 -21.63 -4.61
C GLY A 753 -11.07 -20.72 -4.15
N GLY A 754 -9.80 -21.13 -4.34
CA GLY A 754 -8.63 -20.31 -4.01
C GLY A 754 -8.46 -19.08 -4.91
N LEU A 755 -8.85 -19.21 -6.19
CA LEU A 755 -8.77 -18.11 -7.15
C LEU A 755 -9.84 -17.04 -6.86
N PHE A 756 -11.08 -17.44 -6.57
CA PHE A 756 -12.12 -16.50 -6.15
C PHE A 756 -11.82 -15.84 -4.81
N ALA A 757 -11.16 -16.56 -3.88
CA ALA A 757 -10.67 -15.98 -2.62
C ALA A 757 -9.68 -14.84 -2.88
N ASN A 758 -8.66 -15.05 -3.72
CA ASN A 758 -7.71 -13.98 -4.06
C ASN A 758 -8.35 -12.86 -4.88
N LEU A 759 -9.29 -13.16 -5.78
CA LEU A 759 -10.01 -12.14 -6.53
C LEU A 759 -10.77 -11.21 -5.59
N LYS A 760 -11.49 -11.76 -4.60
CA LYS A 760 -12.21 -10.97 -3.58
C LYS A 760 -11.24 -10.06 -2.82
N VAL A 761 -10.09 -10.60 -2.39
CA VAL A 761 -9.05 -9.81 -1.73
C VAL A 761 -8.54 -8.67 -2.62
N LEU A 762 -8.19 -8.95 -3.87
CA LEU A 762 -7.73 -7.93 -4.82
C LEU A 762 -8.79 -6.85 -5.07
N ALA A 763 -10.05 -7.24 -5.25
CA ALA A 763 -11.15 -6.34 -5.51
C ALA A 763 -11.44 -5.43 -4.30
N GLY A 764 -11.43 -5.98 -3.08
CA GLY A 764 -11.57 -5.21 -1.84
C GLY A 764 -10.46 -4.17 -1.67
N ARG A 765 -9.19 -4.58 -1.84
CA ARG A 765 -8.04 -3.65 -1.82
C ARG A 765 -8.12 -2.57 -2.90
N THR A 766 -8.62 -2.93 -4.08
CA THR A 766 -8.84 -1.99 -5.17
C THR A 766 -9.88 -0.95 -4.78
N LEU A 767 -11.00 -1.37 -4.19
CA LEU A 767 -12.02 -0.46 -3.69
C LEU A 767 -11.50 0.45 -2.59
N GLU A 768 -10.77 -0.06 -1.60
CA GLU A 768 -10.17 0.78 -0.53
C GLU A 768 -9.26 1.86 -1.11
N MET A 769 -8.36 1.48 -2.03
CA MET A 769 -7.42 2.40 -2.66
C MET A 769 -8.15 3.46 -3.50
N VAL A 770 -9.09 3.03 -4.36
CA VAL A 770 -9.82 3.94 -5.26
C VAL A 770 -10.74 4.86 -4.48
N ASN A 771 -11.47 4.35 -3.48
CA ASN A 771 -12.32 5.16 -2.61
C ASN A 771 -11.51 6.23 -1.86
N ARG A 772 -10.38 5.85 -1.25
CA ARG A 772 -9.50 6.80 -0.56
C ARG A 772 -9.01 7.90 -1.50
N GLU A 773 -8.55 7.54 -2.69
CA GLU A 773 -8.06 8.51 -3.67
C GLU A 773 -9.18 9.40 -4.23
N ALA A 774 -10.38 8.84 -4.43
CA ALA A 774 -11.56 9.59 -4.83
C ALA A 774 -11.95 10.63 -3.77
N GLN A 775 -12.06 10.24 -2.49
CA GLN A 775 -12.29 11.18 -1.38
C GLN A 775 -11.25 12.30 -1.35
N GLN A 776 -9.97 11.96 -1.55
CA GLN A 776 -8.89 12.94 -1.58
C GLN A 776 -9.00 13.93 -2.76
N VAL A 777 -9.48 13.48 -3.92
CA VAL A 777 -9.74 14.34 -5.10
C VAL A 777 -10.94 15.25 -4.86
N LEU A 778 -12.00 14.77 -4.19
CA LEU A 778 -13.17 15.59 -3.83
C LEU A 778 -12.90 16.58 -2.68
N GLY A 779 -11.84 16.35 -1.89
CA GLY A 779 -11.53 17.17 -0.71
C GLY A 779 -12.67 17.11 0.31
N GLY A 780 -13.09 18.26 0.84
CA GLY A 780 -14.15 18.34 1.86
C GLY A 780 -15.49 17.74 1.41
N LEU A 781 -15.79 17.71 0.11
CA LEU A 781 -17.02 17.09 -0.40
C LEU A 781 -17.04 15.58 -0.16
N GLY A 782 -15.89 14.91 -0.26
CA GLY A 782 -15.78 13.47 -0.04
C GLY A 782 -15.93 13.04 1.42
N TYR A 783 -16.04 14.00 2.34
CA TYR A 783 -16.30 13.79 3.77
C TYR A 783 -17.77 14.14 4.15
N SER A 784 -18.51 14.76 3.24
CA SER A 784 -19.90 15.17 3.50
C SER A 784 -20.86 14.02 3.18
N LYS A 785 -21.74 13.67 4.12
CA LYS A 785 -22.86 12.75 3.91
C LYS A 785 -23.89 13.26 2.90
N ASN A 786 -23.86 14.57 2.59
CA ASN A 786 -24.84 15.23 1.75
C ASN A 786 -24.21 15.80 0.48
N GLY A 787 -25.04 15.97 -0.55
CA GLY A 787 -24.69 16.67 -1.78
C GLY A 787 -23.78 15.86 -2.71
N ARG A 788 -22.99 16.53 -3.54
CA ARG A 788 -22.27 15.91 -4.67
C ARG A 788 -21.21 14.86 -4.28
N GLY A 789 -20.80 14.81 -3.02
CA GLY A 789 -19.85 13.83 -2.49
C GLY A 789 -20.49 12.71 -1.66
N ALA A 790 -21.80 12.78 -1.40
CA ALA A 790 -22.54 11.85 -0.54
C ALA A 790 -22.34 10.39 -0.95
N ARG A 791 -22.41 10.11 -2.26
CA ARG A 791 -22.23 8.76 -2.78
C ARG A 791 -20.84 8.18 -2.49
N ILE A 792 -19.77 8.97 -2.66
CA ILE A 792 -18.40 8.54 -2.31
C ILE A 792 -18.25 8.39 -0.79
N GLU A 793 -18.83 9.30 -0.02
CA GLU A 793 -18.82 9.20 1.45
C GLU A 793 -19.54 7.92 1.92
N GLN A 794 -20.69 7.58 1.34
CA GLN A 794 -21.41 6.33 1.62
C GLN A 794 -20.53 5.11 1.29
N ILE A 795 -19.92 5.08 0.09
CA ILE A 795 -19.00 4.00 -0.30
C ILE A 795 -17.86 3.88 0.72
N SER A 796 -17.36 4.99 1.27
CA SER A 796 -16.31 4.97 2.30
C SER A 796 -16.76 4.35 3.63
N ARG A 797 -18.05 4.41 3.95
CA ARG A 797 -18.65 3.73 5.12
C ARG A 797 -18.92 2.26 4.85
N ASP A 798 -19.28 1.93 3.62
CA ASP A 798 -19.60 0.58 3.16
C ASP A 798 -18.34 -0.27 2.90
N VAL A 799 -17.21 0.34 2.51
CA VAL A 799 -16.01 -0.39 2.08
C VAL A 799 -15.50 -1.42 3.10
N ARG A 800 -15.66 -1.13 4.40
CA ARG A 800 -15.07 -1.99 5.44
C ARG A 800 -15.71 -3.38 5.46
N VAL A 801 -17.03 -3.47 5.22
CA VAL A 801 -17.70 -4.78 5.20
C VAL A 801 -17.32 -5.59 3.96
N MET A 802 -16.96 -4.94 2.83
CA MET A 802 -16.48 -5.66 1.64
C MET A 802 -15.11 -6.31 1.84
N VAL A 803 -14.28 -5.75 2.74
CA VAL A 803 -12.95 -6.29 3.05
C VAL A 803 -13.03 -7.41 4.09
N VAL A 804 -13.93 -7.29 5.07
CA VAL A 804 -14.05 -8.24 6.19
C VAL A 804 -15.06 -9.38 5.89
N GLY A 805 -16.22 -9.05 5.31
CA GLY A 805 -17.30 -10.01 5.00
C GLY A 805 -16.94 -10.99 3.88
N GLY A 806 -17.62 -12.13 3.80
CA GLY A 806 -17.32 -13.21 2.83
C GLY A 806 -15.94 -13.88 3.01
N GLY A 807 -15.30 -13.64 4.16
CA GLY A 807 -13.94 -14.07 4.51
C GLY A 807 -12.97 -12.90 4.62
N SER A 808 -12.25 -12.81 5.75
CA SER A 808 -11.22 -11.78 5.94
C SER A 808 -10.06 -12.03 4.99
N GLU A 809 -9.29 -10.98 4.73
CA GLU A 809 -8.13 -11.03 3.84
C GLU A 809 -7.11 -12.11 4.26
N GLU A 810 -6.86 -12.25 5.55
CA GLU A 810 -5.92 -13.21 6.12
C GLU A 810 -6.38 -14.64 5.85
N ILE A 811 -7.67 -14.92 6.12
CA ILE A 811 -8.28 -16.23 5.93
C ILE A 811 -8.33 -16.61 4.45
N LEU A 812 -8.72 -15.68 3.59
CA LEU A 812 -8.81 -15.92 2.15
C LEU A 812 -7.44 -16.09 1.50
N SER A 813 -6.43 -15.34 1.97
CA SER A 813 -5.05 -15.50 1.47
C SER A 813 -4.46 -16.85 1.87
N ASP A 814 -4.68 -17.29 3.12
CA ASP A 814 -4.27 -18.62 3.57
C ASP A 814 -5.00 -19.73 2.81
N LEU A 815 -6.33 -19.63 2.65
CA LEU A 815 -7.13 -20.55 1.85
C LEU A 815 -6.59 -20.68 0.43
N ALA A 816 -6.27 -19.56 -0.22
CA ALA A 816 -5.77 -19.56 -1.59
C ALA A 816 -4.46 -20.34 -1.73
N VAL A 817 -3.49 -20.10 -0.84
CA VAL A 817 -2.21 -20.83 -0.85
C VAL A 817 -2.42 -22.31 -0.53
N ASN A 818 -3.26 -22.62 0.45
CA ASN A 818 -3.56 -24.01 0.83
C ASN A 818 -4.23 -24.79 -0.32
N GLN A 819 -5.09 -24.15 -1.13
CA GLN A 819 -5.67 -24.77 -2.31
C GLN A 819 -4.62 -25.04 -3.40
N GLU A 820 -3.67 -24.13 -3.61
CA GLU A 820 -2.56 -24.33 -4.56
C GLU A 820 -1.63 -25.48 -4.12
N ILE A 821 -1.32 -25.59 -2.83
CA ILE A 821 -0.54 -26.71 -2.27
C ILE A 821 -1.27 -28.04 -2.54
N LYS A 822 -2.58 -28.11 -2.27
CA LYS A 822 -3.40 -29.29 -2.54
C LYS A 822 -3.46 -29.63 -4.03
N ALA A 823 -3.58 -28.61 -4.89
CA ALA A 823 -3.57 -28.81 -6.35
C ALA A 823 -2.23 -29.35 -6.85
N MET A 824 -1.11 -28.87 -6.31
CA MET A 824 0.23 -29.37 -6.61
C MET A 824 0.39 -30.83 -6.18
N ALA A 825 -0.04 -31.17 -4.95
CA ALA A 825 0.03 -32.53 -4.44
C ALA A 825 -0.79 -33.52 -5.30
N ARG A 826 -2.02 -33.14 -5.69
CA ARG A 826 -2.86 -33.96 -6.60
C ARG A 826 -2.20 -34.19 -7.96
N LYS A 827 -1.57 -33.16 -8.53
CA LYS A 827 -0.83 -33.28 -9.81
C LYS A 827 0.43 -34.13 -9.71
N ALA A 828 1.08 -34.17 -8.55
CA ALA A 828 2.22 -35.05 -8.31
C ALA A 828 1.76 -36.51 -8.19
N GLN A 829 0.63 -36.75 -7.51
CA GLN A 829 0.02 -38.08 -7.38
C GLN A 829 -0.52 -38.61 -8.71
N SER A 830 -1.06 -37.77 -9.59
CA SER A 830 -1.56 -38.21 -10.91
C SER A 830 -0.47 -38.52 -11.95
N LYS A 831 0.80 -38.25 -11.61
CA LYS A 831 1.97 -38.55 -12.46
C LYS A 831 2.70 -39.82 -12.03
N LEU A 832 2.35 -40.36 -10.86
CA LEU A 832 2.73 -41.69 -10.37
C LEU A 832 1.64 -42.66 -10.76
#